data_AF-A0A7J8IIM7-F1
#
_entry.id   AF-A0A7J8IIM7-F1
#
_cell.length_a   1.000
_cell.length_b   1.000
_cell.length_c   1.000
_cell.angle_alpha   90.00
_cell.angle_beta   90.00
_cell.angle_gamma   90.00
#
_symmetry.space_group_name_H-M   'P 1'
#
loop_
_entity.id
_entity.type
_entity.pdbx_description
1 polymer ?
#
loop_
_entity_poly.entity_id
_entity_poly.type
_entity_poly.pdbx_seq_one_letter_code
_entity_poly.pdbx_strand_id
1 'polypeptide(L)'
;MSHGETLRKVERGSRIVTVVPQDTKLVLQMPRGNLEVVCHRALVLAQIRKWLDKLMFKEAFECMRKLRINLNLIHDHNPKVFLENVEAFIRQIDSVNHINLFFTELKEEDVTKTMYPPPVTSAVQLPGDPEGRKVDLICDTMRAAMENINPHKYCLSILTSHVKKTTPELEIVLQKVHELQGTGNVPPAPDAVSAEEALKYLLLLVDVNDLYDHSLGTYDFDLVLMVAEKSQKDPKEYLPFLNTLKKMETNYQRFTIDKYLKRYEKAIRHLSKCGPEYFPECLNLIKDKNLYNEALKLYPPNSQQYKDISVAYGEHLMQERLYEPGGLVFARCGAHEKALDAFLACGSWQQALCAAAQLHLSRDQLAGFGRSLAGKLVEQRKHRDAATVLEQYAQDYEEAVLLLLEGAAWEEALRLVYKYNRLDIIETNIKPSILEAQKNYMAFLDSQTATFSRHKKRLLVVRELKEQAQQAHLDDDVPRGRESDLFSETSSVVSGSDMSGKYPHSNSRISARSSKNRRKAERKKHSLKEGSPLEDLALLEALNEVVQGTEKLKDEIHQILKVLFLFEFDEKGRELQKAFEDTLQLMERSLPEIWTLTHQQNSAAPVLGPNSTANSIMASYQQQKTSVPVLDAELFIPPKINQKTQWKLNLLE
;
A
#
# COMPACT_ATOMS: atom_id res chain seq x y z
N MET A 1 -17.68 25.11 -7.33
CA MET A 1 -18.41 25.85 -6.29
C MET A 1 -19.76 25.18 -6.12
N SER A 2 -20.07 24.67 -4.92
CA SER A 2 -21.36 24.02 -4.64
C SER A 2 -22.47 25.08 -4.65
N HIS A 3 -23.31 25.07 -5.69
CA HIS A 3 -24.39 26.05 -5.91
C HIS A 3 -25.48 26.06 -4.81
N GLY A 4 -25.42 25.17 -3.81
CA GLY A 4 -26.44 25.02 -2.78
C GLY A 4 -26.30 25.94 -1.56
N GLU A 5 -25.11 26.52 -1.29
CA GLU A 5 -24.89 27.30 -0.06
C GLU A 5 -25.11 28.81 -0.23
N THR A 6 -24.90 29.31 -1.45
CA THR A 6 -25.01 30.73 -1.81
C THR A 6 -26.37 31.13 -2.36
N LEU A 7 -27.22 30.15 -2.71
CA LEU A 7 -28.51 30.39 -3.35
C LEU A 7 -29.65 29.81 -2.51
N ARG A 8 -30.60 30.67 -2.12
CA ARG A 8 -31.87 30.26 -1.51
C ARG A 8 -33.01 30.57 -2.48
N LYS A 9 -33.87 29.57 -2.73
CA LYS A 9 -35.11 29.79 -3.48
C LYS A 9 -36.08 30.62 -2.63
N VAL A 10 -36.67 31.64 -3.24
CA VAL A 10 -37.64 32.55 -2.63
C VAL A 10 -38.84 32.71 -3.56
N GLU A 11 -39.99 33.14 -3.03
CA GLU A 11 -41.17 33.42 -3.85
C GLU A 11 -40.90 34.61 -4.79
N ARG A 12 -41.42 34.54 -6.02
CA ARG A 12 -41.23 35.59 -7.03
C ARG A 12 -41.82 36.91 -6.53
N GLY A 13 -40.98 37.95 -6.47
CA GLY A 13 -41.37 39.27 -5.99
C GLY A 13 -41.00 39.56 -4.53
N SER A 14 -40.41 38.60 -3.82
CA SER A 14 -39.88 38.81 -2.48
C SER A 14 -38.73 39.83 -2.49
N ARG A 15 -38.66 40.72 -1.50
CA ARG A 15 -37.61 41.75 -1.37
C ARG A 15 -36.91 41.65 -0.03
N ILE A 16 -35.61 41.92 0.00
CA ILE A 16 -34.85 42.03 1.25
C ILE A 16 -35.19 43.37 1.91
N VAL A 17 -35.64 43.33 3.16
CA VAL A 17 -35.92 44.53 3.97
C VAL A 17 -34.69 44.91 4.77
N THR A 18 -34.13 43.96 5.52
CA THR A 18 -32.93 44.19 6.34
C THR A 18 -32.21 42.89 6.68
N VAL A 19 -30.91 43.00 6.92
CA VAL A 19 -30.07 41.97 7.52
C VAL A 19 -29.80 42.40 8.95
N VAL A 20 -30.14 41.57 9.93
CA VAL A 20 -29.93 41.91 11.34
C VAL A 20 -28.42 41.87 11.64
N PRO A 21 -27.79 42.99 12.04
CA PRO A 21 -26.35 43.02 12.31
C PRO A 21 -25.98 42.07 13.44
N GLN A 22 -24.88 41.33 13.29
CA GLN A 22 -24.36 40.37 14.29
C GLN A 22 -25.31 39.21 14.66
N ASP A 23 -26.40 39.03 13.92
CA ASP A 23 -27.32 37.90 14.02
C ASP A 23 -27.35 37.14 12.68
N THR A 24 -27.97 35.97 12.63
CA THR A 24 -28.07 35.13 11.42
C THR A 24 -29.33 35.39 10.59
N LYS A 25 -30.17 36.35 11.01
CA LYS A 25 -31.52 36.59 10.48
C LYS A 25 -31.53 37.59 9.33
N LEU A 26 -32.22 37.22 8.26
CA LEU A 26 -32.55 38.04 7.11
C LEU A 26 -34.07 38.22 7.07
N VAL A 27 -34.55 39.47 7.01
CA VAL A 27 -35.98 39.77 6.92
C VAL A 27 -36.34 40.03 5.46
N LEU A 28 -37.28 39.23 4.95
CA LEU A 28 -37.84 39.33 3.62
C LEU A 28 -39.26 39.88 3.70
N GLN A 29 -39.62 40.77 2.77
CA GLN A 29 -41.01 41.13 2.52
C GLN A 29 -41.52 40.28 1.35
N MET A 30 -42.56 39.51 1.60
CA MET A 30 -43.24 38.69 0.61
C MET A 30 -44.10 39.56 -0.30
N PRO A 31 -44.47 39.11 -1.52
CA PRO A 31 -45.24 39.89 -2.49
C PRO A 31 -46.58 40.42 -1.96
N ARG A 32 -47.16 39.75 -0.96
CA ARG A 32 -48.43 40.11 -0.31
C ARG A 32 -48.27 41.07 0.89
N GLY A 33 -47.05 41.52 1.17
CA GLY A 33 -46.74 42.45 2.27
C GLY A 33 -46.32 41.80 3.58
N ASN A 34 -46.47 40.48 3.73
CA ASN A 34 -46.03 39.74 4.92
C ASN A 34 -44.51 39.80 5.11
N LEU A 35 -44.04 39.85 6.35
CA LEU A 35 -42.62 39.74 6.67
C LEU A 35 -42.26 38.30 7.06
N GLU A 36 -41.26 37.74 6.41
CA GLU A 36 -40.69 36.44 6.75
C GLU A 36 -39.25 36.60 7.23
N VAL A 37 -38.92 35.92 8.33
CA VAL A 37 -37.55 35.88 8.85
C VAL A 37 -36.91 34.57 8.45
N VAL A 38 -35.82 34.65 7.68
CA VAL A 38 -35.07 33.50 7.21
C VAL A 38 -33.63 33.53 7.72
N CYS A 39 -33.09 32.37 8.09
CA CYS A 39 -31.66 32.23 8.36
C CYS A 39 -30.99 31.69 7.09
N HIS A 40 -30.28 32.55 6.36
CA HIS A 40 -29.56 32.13 5.15
C HIS A 40 -28.27 31.40 5.54
N ARG A 41 -28.00 30.23 4.95
CA ARG A 41 -26.87 29.35 5.33
C ARG A 41 -25.52 30.07 5.27
N ALA A 42 -25.29 30.90 4.24
CA ALA A 42 -24.09 31.74 4.15
C ALA A 42 -23.91 32.71 5.34
N LEU A 43 -24.97 33.36 5.82
CA LEU A 43 -24.91 34.27 6.97
C LEU A 43 -24.69 33.51 8.28
N VAL A 44 -25.37 32.38 8.42
CA VAL A 44 -25.21 31.46 9.57
C VAL A 44 -23.76 30.99 9.68
N LEU A 45 -23.18 30.48 8.60
CA LEU A 45 -21.79 30.01 8.58
C LEU A 45 -20.79 31.15 8.81
N ALA A 46 -21.02 32.33 8.23
CA ALA A 46 -20.15 33.48 8.47
C ALA A 46 -20.13 33.88 9.96
N GLN A 47 -21.29 33.88 10.62
CA GLN A 47 -21.40 34.20 12.03
C GLN A 47 -20.81 33.10 12.92
N ILE A 48 -21.04 31.82 12.60
CA ILE A 48 -20.45 30.68 13.32
C ILE A 48 -18.91 30.74 13.27
N ARG A 49 -18.31 30.96 12.10
CA ARG A 49 -16.86 31.08 11.96
C ARG A 49 -16.31 32.21 12.84
N LYS A 50 -16.98 33.37 12.85
CA LYS A 50 -16.62 34.50 13.72
C LYS A 50 -16.72 34.18 15.22
N TRP A 51 -17.70 33.39 15.64
CA TRP A 51 -17.79 32.91 17.03
C TRP A 51 -16.67 31.92 17.36
N LEU A 52 -16.37 30.98 16.46
CA LEU A 52 -15.28 30.01 16.63
C LEU A 52 -13.91 30.72 16.70
N ASP A 53 -13.66 31.71 15.85
CA ASP A 53 -12.43 32.53 15.86
C ASP A 53 -12.27 33.30 17.19
N LYS A 54 -13.37 33.61 17.88
CA LYS A 54 -13.40 34.29 19.18
C LYS A 54 -13.50 33.35 20.37
N LEU A 55 -13.43 32.03 20.15
CA LEU A 55 -13.59 31.00 21.19
C LEU A 55 -14.96 31.05 21.90
N MET A 56 -16.00 31.57 21.23
CA MET A 56 -17.39 31.58 21.70
C MET A 56 -18.10 30.28 21.30
N PHE A 57 -17.69 29.18 21.93
CA PHE A 57 -18.14 27.83 21.59
C PHE A 57 -19.61 27.58 21.92
N LYS A 58 -20.13 28.16 23.00
CA LYS A 58 -21.53 27.98 23.42
C LYS A 58 -22.51 28.52 22.39
N GLU A 59 -22.31 29.76 21.96
CA GLU A 59 -23.16 30.45 20.99
C GLU A 59 -23.09 29.75 19.62
N ALA A 60 -21.88 29.35 19.21
CA ALA A 60 -21.69 28.56 17.99
C ALA A 60 -22.45 27.23 18.06
N PHE A 61 -22.27 26.45 19.14
CA PHE A 61 -22.91 25.15 19.31
C PHE A 61 -24.44 25.24 19.34
N GLU A 62 -25.01 26.18 20.10
CA GLU A 62 -26.47 26.36 20.19
C GLU A 62 -27.08 26.73 18.84
N CYS A 63 -26.42 27.62 18.09
CA CYS A 63 -26.83 28.00 16.74
C CYS A 63 -26.77 26.81 15.79
N MET A 64 -25.65 26.08 15.80
CA MET A 64 -25.44 24.90 14.96
C MET A 64 -26.49 23.82 15.22
N ARG A 65 -26.75 23.52 16.50
CA ARG A 65 -27.77 22.55 16.90
C ARG A 65 -29.18 22.98 16.46
N LYS A 66 -29.55 24.25 16.69
CA LYS A 66 -30.89 24.76 16.34
C LYS A 66 -31.14 24.76 14.83
N LEU A 67 -30.12 25.07 14.04
CA LEU A 67 -30.20 25.17 12.58
C LEU A 67 -29.72 23.91 11.85
N ARG A 68 -29.41 22.83 12.59
CA ARG A 68 -28.93 21.53 12.08
C ARG A 68 -27.70 21.67 11.16
N ILE A 69 -26.77 22.53 11.55
CA ILE A 69 -25.42 22.57 10.98
C ILE A 69 -24.60 21.47 11.64
N ASN A 70 -23.83 20.73 10.84
CA ASN A 70 -23.03 19.61 11.31
C ASN A 70 -21.98 20.09 12.32
N LEU A 71 -22.00 19.50 13.52
CA LEU A 71 -21.15 19.87 14.66
C LEU A 71 -19.64 19.70 14.43
N ASN A 72 -19.24 18.87 13.45
CA ASN A 72 -17.84 18.70 13.07
C ASN A 72 -17.15 20.02 12.70
N LEU A 73 -17.90 21.03 12.24
CA LEU A 73 -17.36 22.34 11.90
C LEU A 73 -16.68 23.05 13.10
N ILE A 74 -17.07 22.73 14.34
CA ILE A 74 -16.43 23.30 15.55
C ILE A 74 -14.93 22.94 15.59
N HIS A 75 -14.60 21.70 15.22
CA HIS A 75 -13.22 21.24 15.09
C HIS A 75 -12.63 21.63 13.73
N ASP A 76 -13.32 21.28 12.64
CA ASP A 76 -12.77 21.35 11.28
C ASP A 76 -12.49 22.78 10.80
N HIS A 77 -13.13 23.79 11.40
CA HIS A 77 -12.84 25.20 11.11
C HIS A 77 -11.40 25.57 11.44
N ASN A 78 -10.88 25.12 12.59
CA ASN A 78 -9.48 25.29 12.97
C ASN A 78 -9.06 24.21 14.00
N PRO A 79 -8.58 23.04 13.53
CA PRO A 79 -8.25 21.90 14.39
C PRO A 79 -7.28 22.25 15.52
N LYS A 80 -6.22 23.02 15.22
CA LYS A 80 -5.20 23.40 16.20
C LYS A 80 -5.78 24.22 17.34
N VAL A 81 -6.53 25.27 17.00
CA VAL A 81 -7.14 26.16 18.00
C VAL A 81 -8.17 25.42 18.84
N PHE A 82 -8.96 24.51 18.23
CA PHE A 82 -9.88 23.68 19.00
C PHE A 82 -9.14 22.79 20.01
N LEU A 83 -8.13 22.03 19.57
CA LEU A 83 -7.37 21.11 20.42
C LEU A 83 -6.66 21.82 21.59
N GLU A 84 -6.12 23.02 21.36
CA GLU A 84 -5.50 23.84 22.42
C GLU A 84 -6.52 24.40 23.42
N ASN A 85 -7.80 24.49 23.05
CA ASN A 85 -8.85 25.15 23.84
C ASN A 85 -10.02 24.21 24.20
N VAL A 86 -9.80 22.90 24.21
CA VAL A 86 -10.83 21.89 24.54
C VAL A 86 -11.41 22.08 25.94
N GLU A 87 -10.59 22.47 26.92
CA GLU A 87 -11.07 22.72 28.29
C GLU A 87 -12.10 23.86 28.31
N ALA A 88 -11.86 24.94 27.56
CA ALA A 88 -12.79 26.05 27.41
C ALA A 88 -14.09 25.61 26.72
N PHE A 89 -14.00 24.76 25.68
CA PHE A 89 -15.17 24.16 25.03
C PHE A 89 -16.04 23.38 26.03
N ILE A 90 -15.44 22.47 26.81
CA ILE A 90 -16.16 21.64 27.79
C ILE A 90 -16.84 22.52 28.87
N ARG A 91 -16.11 23.50 29.41
CA ARG A 91 -16.64 24.43 30.44
C ARG A 91 -17.77 25.32 29.92
N GLN A 92 -17.71 25.75 28.66
CA GLN A 92 -18.74 26.60 28.06
C GLN A 92 -20.03 25.83 27.74
N ILE A 93 -19.92 24.61 27.24
CA ILE A 93 -21.08 23.77 26.92
C ILE A 93 -21.73 23.23 28.19
N ASP A 94 -20.92 22.79 29.15
CA ASP A 94 -21.22 22.27 30.51
C ASP A 94 -22.16 21.04 30.58
N SER A 95 -23.09 20.92 29.64
CA SER A 95 -24.11 19.87 29.54
C SER A 95 -23.55 18.58 28.96
N VAL A 96 -23.60 17.51 29.77
CA VAL A 96 -23.23 16.14 29.38
C VAL A 96 -23.98 15.68 28.13
N ASN A 97 -25.27 16.02 28.00
CA ASN A 97 -26.08 15.65 26.83
C ASN A 97 -25.59 16.32 25.54
N HIS A 98 -25.14 17.57 25.62
CA HIS A 98 -24.62 18.29 24.45
C HIS A 98 -23.22 17.79 24.05
N ILE A 99 -22.38 17.46 25.03
CA ILE A 99 -21.07 16.85 24.77
C ILE A 99 -21.23 15.46 24.16
N ASN A 100 -22.16 14.65 24.66
CA ASN A 100 -22.49 13.35 24.07
C ASN A 100 -23.04 13.49 22.65
N LEU A 101 -23.89 14.48 22.39
CA LEU A 101 -24.37 14.79 21.04
C LEU A 101 -23.19 15.09 20.09
N PHE A 102 -22.23 15.92 20.55
CA PHE A 102 -21.02 16.22 19.79
C PHE A 102 -20.23 14.94 19.45
N PHE A 103 -19.98 14.06 20.42
CA PHE A 103 -19.30 12.78 20.16
C PHE A 103 -20.08 11.89 19.18
N THR A 104 -21.41 11.83 19.28
CA THR A 104 -22.22 10.99 18.38
C THR A 104 -22.28 11.49 16.94
N GLU A 105 -22.12 12.80 16.71
CA GLU A 105 -22.11 13.38 15.36
C GLU A 105 -20.71 13.42 14.72
N LEU A 106 -19.66 13.12 15.48
CA LEU A 106 -18.27 13.22 15.02
C LEU A 106 -17.98 12.23 13.88
N LYS A 107 -17.27 12.70 12.86
CA LYS A 107 -16.89 11.93 11.66
C LYS A 107 -15.45 12.22 11.27
N GLU A 108 -14.80 11.24 10.63
CA GLU A 108 -13.46 11.40 10.09
C GLU A 108 -13.40 12.40 8.93
N GLU A 109 -14.51 12.60 8.21
CA GLU A 109 -14.53 13.53 7.08
C GLU A 109 -14.42 14.99 7.55
N ASP A 110 -13.59 15.75 6.84
CA ASP A 110 -13.48 17.19 7.01
C ASP A 110 -14.66 17.89 6.32
N VAL A 111 -15.54 18.50 7.12
CA VAL A 111 -16.75 19.16 6.60
C VAL A 111 -16.44 20.47 5.88
N THR A 112 -15.27 21.08 6.09
CA THR A 112 -14.88 22.32 5.37
C THR A 112 -14.47 22.04 3.93
N LYS A 113 -13.97 20.84 3.62
CA LYS A 113 -13.63 20.43 2.24
C LYS A 113 -14.85 20.01 1.44
N THR A 114 -15.90 19.57 2.11
CA THR A 114 -17.07 18.93 1.49
C THR A 114 -18.32 19.80 1.56
N MET A 115 -18.85 20.00 2.78
CA MET A 115 -20.15 20.64 2.99
C MET A 115 -20.06 22.15 3.12
N TYR A 116 -19.04 22.68 3.82
CA TYR A 116 -18.94 24.09 4.23
C TYR A 116 -17.63 24.77 3.78
N PRO A 117 -17.36 24.87 2.47
CA PRO A 117 -16.15 25.50 1.96
C PRO A 117 -15.96 26.93 2.49
N PRO A 118 -14.73 27.32 2.85
CA PRO A 118 -14.46 28.69 3.26
C PRO A 118 -14.65 29.67 2.08
N PRO A 119 -15.16 30.88 2.32
CA PRO A 119 -15.48 31.86 1.28
C PRO A 119 -14.24 32.51 0.65
N VAL A 120 -13.10 32.45 1.33
CA VAL A 120 -11.79 32.89 0.83
C VAL A 120 -10.86 31.69 0.93
N THR A 121 -10.35 31.21 -0.20
CA THR A 121 -9.20 30.29 -0.24
C THR A 121 -7.97 31.06 0.22
N SER A 122 -7.83 31.27 1.53
CA SER A 122 -6.53 31.62 2.09
C SER A 122 -5.61 30.44 1.82
N ALA A 123 -4.52 30.69 1.12
CA ALA A 123 -3.49 29.72 0.73
C ALA A 123 -2.66 29.21 1.92
N VAL A 124 -3.29 28.98 3.07
CA VAL A 124 -2.68 28.34 4.23
C VAL A 124 -3.19 26.90 4.22
N GLN A 125 -2.42 26.03 3.60
CA GLN A 125 -2.55 24.60 3.83
C GLN A 125 -2.23 24.37 5.31
N LEU A 126 -3.26 24.26 6.14
CA LEU A 126 -3.09 23.66 7.46
C LEU A 126 -2.59 22.22 7.25
N PRO A 127 -1.62 21.75 8.04
CA PRO A 127 -1.17 20.37 7.97
C PRO A 127 -2.41 19.50 8.11
N GLY A 128 -2.69 18.66 7.11
CA GLY A 128 -3.74 17.67 7.25
C GLY A 128 -3.44 16.82 8.48
N ASP A 129 -4.46 16.57 9.31
CA ASP A 129 -4.33 15.58 10.36
C ASP A 129 -3.83 14.27 9.72
N PRO A 130 -2.90 13.56 10.38
CA PRO A 130 -2.42 12.27 9.90
C PRO A 130 -3.62 11.36 9.62
N GLU A 131 -3.62 10.77 8.42
CA GLU A 131 -4.74 10.04 7.84
C GLU A 131 -5.50 9.17 8.86
N GLY A 132 -6.79 9.48 9.08
CA GLY A 132 -7.76 8.59 9.74
C GLY A 132 -7.73 8.52 11.27
N ARG A 133 -7.23 9.55 11.98
CA ARG A 133 -7.23 9.61 13.46
C ARG A 133 -7.93 10.83 14.06
N LYS A 134 -8.74 11.56 13.28
CA LYS A 134 -9.40 12.79 13.78
C LYS A 134 -10.31 12.48 14.97
N VAL A 135 -11.14 11.44 14.84
CA VAL A 135 -12.08 11.04 15.88
C VAL A 135 -11.34 10.61 17.14
N ASP A 136 -10.30 9.80 16.99
CA ASP A 136 -9.48 9.31 18.11
C ASP A 136 -8.78 10.45 18.85
N LEU A 137 -8.18 11.40 18.13
CA LEU A 137 -7.50 12.55 18.71
C LEU A 137 -8.44 13.44 19.51
N ILE A 138 -9.63 13.74 18.96
CA ILE A 138 -10.66 14.53 19.64
C ILE A 138 -11.17 13.78 20.87
N CYS A 139 -11.44 12.47 20.74
CA CYS A 139 -11.90 11.64 21.84
C CYS A 139 -10.88 11.62 22.99
N ASP A 140 -9.60 11.40 22.71
CA ASP A 140 -8.55 11.33 23.73
C ASP A 140 -8.29 12.71 24.38
N THR A 141 -8.28 13.79 23.59
CA THR A 141 -8.06 15.16 24.10
C THR A 141 -9.23 15.64 24.97
N MET A 142 -10.47 15.42 24.51
CA MET A 142 -11.67 15.75 25.30
C MET A 142 -11.78 14.89 26.56
N ARG A 143 -11.41 13.61 26.48
CA ARG A 143 -11.40 12.70 27.64
C ARG A 143 -10.45 13.21 28.73
N ALA A 144 -9.20 13.52 28.37
CA ALA A 144 -8.21 14.03 29.32
C ALA A 144 -8.69 15.34 29.99
N ALA A 145 -9.32 16.24 29.22
CA ALA A 145 -9.88 17.46 29.78
C ALA A 145 -11.08 17.19 30.71
N MET A 146 -11.99 16.28 30.37
CA MET A 146 -13.12 15.89 31.23
C MET A 146 -12.67 15.21 32.53
N GLU A 147 -11.66 14.33 32.45
CA GLU A 147 -11.04 13.69 33.61
C GLU A 147 -10.35 14.71 34.53
N ASN A 148 -9.73 15.75 33.98
CA ASN A 148 -9.12 16.82 34.78
C ASN A 148 -10.15 17.77 35.43
N ILE A 149 -11.26 18.07 34.75
CA ILE A 149 -12.28 19.00 35.26
C ILE A 149 -13.12 18.35 36.36
N ASN A 150 -13.80 17.24 36.03
CA ASN A 150 -14.67 16.52 36.98
C ASN A 150 -15.03 15.12 36.41
N PRO A 151 -14.33 14.06 36.82
CA PRO A 151 -14.60 12.69 36.37
C PRO A 151 -16.02 12.20 36.68
N HIS A 152 -16.58 12.60 37.83
CA HIS A 152 -17.91 12.15 38.27
C HIS A 152 -19.02 12.75 37.39
N LYS A 153 -18.99 14.08 37.19
CA LYS A 153 -19.96 14.79 36.35
C LYS A 153 -19.93 14.31 34.89
N TYR A 154 -18.73 14.15 34.32
CA TYR A 154 -18.56 13.80 32.91
C TYR A 154 -18.44 12.29 32.66
N CYS A 155 -18.75 11.44 33.65
CA CYS A 155 -18.59 9.99 33.55
C CYS A 155 -19.18 9.40 32.26
N LEU A 156 -20.44 9.71 31.93
CA LEU A 156 -21.07 9.21 30.70
C LEU A 156 -20.35 9.67 29.43
N SER A 157 -19.87 10.91 29.39
CA SER A 157 -19.13 11.45 28.25
C SER A 157 -17.74 10.86 28.11
N ILE A 158 -17.08 10.54 29.22
CA ILE A 158 -15.83 9.77 29.23
C ILE A 158 -16.07 8.38 28.63
N LEU A 159 -17.14 7.67 29.04
CA LEU A 159 -17.50 6.38 28.44
C LEU A 159 -17.78 6.51 26.93
N THR A 160 -18.55 7.50 26.50
CA THR A 160 -18.82 7.78 25.07
C THR A 160 -17.53 7.99 24.29
N SER A 161 -16.54 8.69 24.85
CA SER A 161 -15.27 8.95 24.18
C SER A 161 -14.42 7.69 23.95
N HIS A 162 -14.59 6.63 24.75
CA HIS A 162 -13.96 5.32 24.51
C HIS A 162 -14.72 4.50 23.46
N VAL A 163 -16.06 4.57 23.49
CA VAL A 163 -16.94 3.87 22.54
C VAL A 163 -16.82 4.43 21.13
N LYS A 164 -16.64 5.74 20.99
CA LYS A 164 -16.66 6.45 19.69
C LYS A 164 -15.33 6.44 18.93
N LYS A 165 -14.25 5.91 19.50
CA LYS A 165 -12.99 5.72 18.78
C LYS A 165 -13.17 4.83 17.55
N THR A 166 -12.25 4.96 16.60
CA THR A 166 -12.23 4.15 15.36
C THR A 166 -12.21 2.65 15.67
N THR A 167 -11.50 2.26 16.72
CA THR A 167 -11.63 0.94 17.35
C THR A 167 -12.19 1.12 18.77
N PRO A 168 -13.47 0.77 19.03
CA PRO A 168 -14.11 0.97 20.34
C PRO A 168 -13.38 0.26 21.48
N GLU A 169 -13.03 1.01 22.53
CA GLU A 169 -12.29 0.50 23.69
C GLU A 169 -13.23 -0.10 24.76
N LEU A 170 -14.08 -1.05 24.36
CA LEU A 170 -15.16 -1.59 25.21
C LEU A 170 -14.66 -2.33 26.47
N GLU A 171 -13.47 -2.94 26.43
CA GLU A 171 -12.86 -3.60 27.60
C GLU A 171 -12.54 -2.57 28.71
N ILE A 172 -12.05 -1.38 28.33
CA ILE A 172 -11.77 -0.28 29.28
C ILE A 172 -13.07 0.30 29.82
N VAL A 173 -14.07 0.48 28.96
CA VAL A 173 -15.41 0.98 29.35
C VAL A 173 -16.02 0.08 30.41
N LEU A 174 -15.99 -1.24 30.21
CA LEU A 174 -16.54 -2.22 31.14
C LEU A 174 -15.76 -2.29 32.45
N GLN A 175 -14.42 -2.13 32.41
CA GLN A 175 -13.61 -1.99 33.63
C GLN A 175 -14.00 -0.74 34.42
N LYS A 176 -14.17 0.42 33.77
CA LYS A 176 -14.65 1.64 34.43
C LYS A 176 -16.04 1.46 35.04
N VAL A 177 -16.95 0.75 34.35
CA VAL A 177 -18.27 0.41 34.89
C VAL A 177 -18.17 -0.50 36.12
N HIS A 178 -17.23 -1.44 36.13
CA HIS A 178 -16.98 -2.31 37.28
C HIS A 178 -16.42 -1.52 38.48
N GLU A 179 -15.53 -0.56 38.26
CA GLU A 179 -15.02 0.35 39.32
C GLU A 179 -16.16 1.17 39.97
N LEU A 180 -17.18 1.56 39.18
CA LEU A 180 -18.39 2.22 39.69
C LEU A 180 -19.24 1.29 40.58
N GLN A 181 -19.10 -0.04 40.47
CA GLN A 181 -19.75 -0.99 41.40
C GLN A 181 -18.99 -1.10 42.71
N GLY A 182 -17.66 -1.19 42.67
CA GLY A 182 -16.81 -1.31 43.86
C GLY A 182 -16.88 -0.09 44.80
N THR A 183 -17.30 1.06 44.29
CA THR A 183 -17.50 2.31 45.04
C THR A 183 -18.89 2.44 45.69
N GLY A 184 -19.80 1.48 45.49
CA GLY A 184 -21.17 1.48 46.03
C GLY A 184 -21.31 1.49 47.56
N ASN A 185 -20.21 1.40 48.32
CA ASN A 185 -20.19 1.52 49.78
C ASN A 185 -19.92 2.95 50.30
N VAL A 186 -19.71 3.92 49.40
CA VAL A 186 -19.56 5.35 49.74
C VAL A 186 -20.84 6.07 49.29
N PRO A 187 -21.46 6.95 50.11
CA PRO A 187 -22.64 7.68 49.69
C PRO A 187 -22.33 8.45 48.39
N PRO A 188 -23.13 8.27 47.32
CA PRO A 188 -22.84 8.89 46.05
C PRO A 188 -22.81 10.40 46.22
N ALA A 189 -21.75 11.04 45.71
CA ALA A 189 -21.82 12.47 45.45
C ALA A 189 -23.07 12.74 44.58
N PRO A 190 -23.77 13.88 44.76
CA PRO A 190 -25.03 14.15 44.05
C PRO A 190 -24.93 14.08 42.52
N ASP A 191 -23.71 14.15 41.96
CA ASP A 191 -23.41 14.07 40.53
C ASP A 191 -22.78 12.72 40.08
N ALA A 192 -22.69 11.72 40.96
CA ALA A 192 -22.06 10.43 40.65
C ALA A 192 -23.03 9.49 39.91
N VAL A 193 -22.57 8.95 38.77
CA VAL A 193 -23.33 8.01 37.94
C VAL A 193 -23.17 6.60 38.49
N SER A 194 -24.29 5.89 38.69
CA SER A 194 -24.26 4.48 39.10
C SER A 194 -23.83 3.55 37.96
N ALA A 195 -23.29 2.37 38.29
CA ALA A 195 -22.95 1.35 37.28
C ALA A 195 -24.17 0.94 36.43
N GLU A 196 -25.36 0.91 37.02
CA GLU A 196 -26.59 0.58 36.28
C GLU A 196 -26.99 1.65 35.27
N GLU A 197 -26.86 2.93 35.62
CA GLU A 197 -27.14 4.05 34.72
C GLU A 197 -26.13 4.10 33.59
N ALA A 198 -24.85 3.86 33.89
CA ALA A 198 -23.80 3.76 32.89
C ALA A 198 -24.07 2.62 31.89
N LEU A 199 -24.45 1.43 32.36
CA LEU A 199 -24.81 0.30 31.48
C LEU A 199 -26.04 0.60 30.62
N LYS A 200 -27.12 1.15 31.21
CA LYS A 200 -28.32 1.56 30.46
C LYS A 200 -27.98 2.56 29.36
N TYR A 201 -27.07 3.49 29.63
CA TYR A 201 -26.59 4.45 28.65
C TYR A 201 -25.75 3.78 27.54
N LEU A 202 -24.84 2.87 27.89
CA LEU A 202 -24.01 2.15 26.92
C LEU A 202 -24.82 1.29 25.95
N LEU A 203 -25.92 0.68 26.43
CA LEU A 203 -26.86 -0.08 25.59
C LEU A 203 -27.55 0.77 24.51
N LEU A 204 -27.52 2.10 24.61
CA LEU A 204 -27.98 3.01 23.55
C LEU A 204 -26.92 3.23 22.45
N LEU A 205 -25.65 2.94 22.73
CA LEU A 205 -24.51 3.25 21.86
C LEU A 205 -23.88 2.01 21.22
N VAL A 206 -23.97 0.86 21.88
CA VAL A 206 -23.27 -0.39 21.54
C VAL A 206 -24.29 -1.53 21.44
N ASP A 207 -24.03 -2.48 20.54
CA ASP A 207 -24.86 -3.69 20.42
C ASP A 207 -24.84 -4.52 21.71
N VAL A 208 -25.97 -5.12 22.04
CA VAL A 208 -26.15 -5.95 23.24
C VAL A 208 -25.18 -7.14 23.24
N ASN A 209 -24.98 -7.79 22.11
CA ASN A 209 -24.10 -8.95 22.03
C ASN A 209 -22.64 -8.56 22.15
N ASP A 210 -22.24 -7.45 21.54
CA ASP A 210 -20.88 -6.92 21.67
C ASP A 210 -20.57 -6.58 23.14
N LEU A 211 -21.49 -5.91 23.84
CA LEU A 211 -21.30 -5.58 25.25
C LEU A 211 -21.19 -6.84 26.14
N TYR A 212 -22.03 -7.85 25.87
CA TYR A 212 -21.98 -9.13 26.56
C TYR A 212 -20.67 -9.89 26.28
N ASP A 213 -20.25 -9.99 25.03
CA ASP A 213 -19.01 -10.67 24.62
C ASP A 213 -17.76 -9.98 25.19
N HIS A 214 -17.74 -8.65 25.20
CA HIS A 214 -16.66 -7.90 25.85
C HIS A 214 -16.68 -8.04 27.37
N SER A 215 -17.85 -8.19 28.00
CA SER A 215 -17.96 -8.46 29.44
C SER A 215 -17.38 -9.83 29.80
N LEU A 216 -17.62 -10.86 28.98
CA LEU A 216 -16.99 -12.18 29.16
C LEU A 216 -15.46 -12.07 29.14
N GLY A 217 -14.93 -11.21 28.28
CA GLY A 217 -13.49 -10.96 28.15
C GLY A 217 -12.83 -10.30 29.38
N THR A 218 -13.60 -9.78 30.34
CA THR A 218 -13.08 -9.27 31.62
C THR A 218 -12.82 -10.38 32.64
N TYR A 219 -13.36 -11.59 32.40
CA TYR A 219 -13.34 -12.75 33.28
C TYR A 219 -14.05 -12.53 34.64
N ASP A 220 -14.80 -11.45 34.80
CA ASP A 220 -15.64 -11.20 35.98
C ASP A 220 -17.10 -11.61 35.68
N PHE A 221 -17.54 -12.70 36.31
CA PHE A 221 -18.89 -13.21 36.11
C PHE A 221 -19.98 -12.33 36.71
N ASP A 222 -19.68 -11.52 37.72
CA ASP A 222 -20.70 -10.66 38.34
C ASP A 222 -21.02 -9.49 37.39
N LEU A 223 -19.99 -8.93 36.75
CA LEU A 223 -20.16 -7.95 35.67
C LEU A 223 -20.91 -8.54 34.47
N VAL A 224 -20.57 -9.77 34.05
CA VAL A 224 -21.26 -10.44 32.93
C VAL A 224 -22.74 -10.66 33.22
N LEU A 225 -23.08 -11.11 34.43
CA LEU A 225 -24.47 -11.29 34.85
C LEU A 225 -25.22 -9.97 34.83
N MET A 226 -24.62 -8.89 35.36
CA MET A 226 -25.24 -7.57 35.33
C MET A 226 -25.50 -7.09 33.90
N VAL A 227 -24.54 -7.24 33.00
CA VAL A 227 -24.71 -6.86 31.59
C VAL A 227 -25.84 -7.67 30.96
N ALA A 228 -25.87 -8.99 31.16
CA ALA A 228 -26.89 -9.88 30.60
C ALA A 228 -28.31 -9.58 31.11
N GLU A 229 -28.46 -9.30 32.41
CA GLU A 229 -29.74 -8.93 33.03
C GLU A 229 -30.25 -7.59 32.51
N LYS A 230 -29.39 -6.57 32.47
CA LYS A 230 -29.77 -5.22 32.02
C LYS A 230 -29.99 -5.15 30.51
N SER A 231 -29.37 -6.05 29.74
CA SER A 231 -29.54 -6.14 28.29
C SER A 231 -30.70 -7.03 27.84
N GLN A 232 -31.49 -7.60 28.78
CA GLN A 232 -32.62 -8.48 28.49
C GLN A 232 -32.26 -9.73 27.65
N LYS A 233 -31.04 -10.24 27.79
CA LYS A 233 -30.62 -11.49 27.11
C LYS A 233 -31.33 -12.68 27.75
N ASP A 234 -31.71 -13.70 26.98
CA ASP A 234 -32.43 -14.86 27.52
C ASP A 234 -31.54 -15.62 28.53
N PRO A 235 -31.96 -15.75 29.81
CA PRO A 235 -31.23 -16.52 30.81
C PRO A 235 -30.92 -17.96 30.39
N LYS A 236 -31.74 -18.56 29.53
CA LYS A 236 -31.50 -19.91 29.02
C LYS A 236 -30.29 -20.00 28.10
N GLU A 237 -29.88 -18.90 27.45
CA GLU A 237 -28.73 -18.88 26.57
C GLU A 237 -27.41 -18.74 27.33
N TYR A 238 -27.34 -17.86 28.33
CA TYR A 238 -26.07 -17.57 29.01
C TYR A 238 -25.86 -18.37 30.31
N LEU A 239 -26.89 -18.66 31.10
CA LEU A 239 -26.71 -19.34 32.40
C LEU A 239 -26.07 -20.73 32.29
N PRO A 240 -26.47 -21.62 31.34
CA PRO A 240 -25.83 -22.92 31.20
C PRO A 240 -24.34 -22.79 30.84
N PHE A 241 -24.00 -21.83 29.98
CA PHE A 241 -22.63 -21.55 29.58
C PHE A 241 -21.79 -21.07 30.77
N LEU A 242 -22.26 -20.06 31.52
CA LEU A 242 -21.59 -19.54 32.71
C LEU A 242 -21.42 -20.61 33.80
N ASN A 243 -22.44 -21.44 34.03
CA ASN A 243 -22.37 -22.54 35.00
C ASN A 243 -21.35 -23.62 34.61
N THR A 244 -21.14 -23.83 33.31
CA THR A 244 -20.10 -24.74 32.81
C THR A 244 -18.71 -24.13 33.02
N LEU A 245 -18.55 -22.85 32.70
CA LEU A 245 -17.29 -22.11 32.91
C LEU A 245 -16.88 -22.08 34.38
N LYS A 246 -17.81 -21.83 35.32
CA LYS A 246 -17.54 -21.78 36.76
C LYS A 246 -16.98 -23.09 37.36
N LYS A 247 -17.18 -24.22 36.67
CA LYS A 247 -16.66 -25.54 37.10
C LYS A 247 -15.24 -25.84 36.61
N MET A 248 -14.73 -25.07 35.65
CA MET A 248 -13.40 -25.26 35.07
C MET A 248 -12.31 -24.65 35.96
N GLU A 249 -11.08 -25.15 35.83
CA GLU A 249 -9.89 -24.49 36.41
C GLU A 249 -9.70 -23.10 35.80
N THR A 250 -9.13 -22.16 36.57
CA THR A 250 -9.08 -20.74 36.22
C THR A 250 -8.43 -20.42 34.87
N ASN A 251 -7.29 -21.03 34.53
CA ASN A 251 -6.63 -20.79 33.24
C ASN A 251 -7.40 -21.46 32.09
N TYR A 252 -7.90 -22.68 32.29
CA TYR A 252 -8.69 -23.37 31.27
C TYR A 252 -10.05 -22.68 31.00
N GLN A 253 -10.64 -22.12 32.04
CA GLN A 253 -11.83 -21.26 31.95
C GLN A 253 -11.57 -20.05 31.07
N ARG A 254 -10.49 -19.30 31.34
CA ARG A 254 -10.12 -18.11 30.55
C ARG A 254 -9.77 -18.47 29.10
N PHE A 255 -9.08 -19.59 28.88
CA PHE A 255 -8.86 -20.14 27.55
C PHE A 255 -10.18 -20.39 26.81
N THR A 256 -11.15 -21.06 27.45
CA THR A 256 -12.45 -21.39 26.85
C THR A 256 -13.22 -20.12 26.48
N ILE A 257 -13.18 -19.10 27.36
CA ILE A 257 -13.77 -17.79 27.10
C ILE A 257 -13.10 -17.10 25.91
N ASP A 258 -11.76 -16.98 25.91
CA ASP A 258 -11.06 -16.31 24.82
C ASP A 258 -11.18 -17.04 23.49
N LYS A 259 -11.25 -18.38 23.50
CA LYS A 259 -11.55 -19.20 22.31
C LYS A 259 -12.96 -18.91 21.78
N TYR A 260 -13.96 -18.81 22.66
CA TYR A 260 -15.33 -18.44 22.31
C TYR A 260 -15.39 -17.03 21.68
N LEU A 261 -14.69 -16.08 22.29
CA LEU A 261 -14.57 -14.69 21.82
C LEU A 261 -13.64 -14.52 20.60
N LYS A 262 -13.08 -15.61 20.06
CA LYS A 262 -12.13 -15.62 18.94
C LYS A 262 -10.85 -14.81 19.20
N ARG A 263 -10.50 -14.58 20.47
CA ARG A 263 -9.27 -13.91 20.93
C ARG A 263 -8.14 -14.92 21.08
N TYR A 264 -7.79 -15.59 19.98
CA TYR A 264 -6.93 -16.78 20.03
C TYR A 264 -5.52 -16.53 20.58
N GLU A 265 -4.95 -15.34 20.38
CA GLU A 265 -3.65 -14.96 20.97
C GLU A 265 -3.69 -14.93 22.51
N LYS A 266 -4.76 -14.39 23.11
CA LYS A 266 -4.97 -14.44 24.57
C LYS A 266 -5.27 -15.89 25.00
N ALA A 267 -6.05 -16.63 24.21
CA ALA A 267 -6.41 -18.01 24.50
C ALA A 267 -5.19 -18.93 24.66
N ILE A 268 -4.21 -18.86 23.75
CA ILE A 268 -2.98 -19.67 23.84
C ILE A 268 -2.12 -19.32 25.06
N ARG A 269 -2.15 -18.05 25.51
CA ARG A 269 -1.43 -17.61 26.72
C ARG A 269 -1.99 -18.28 27.97
N HIS A 270 -3.30 -18.38 28.09
CA HIS A 270 -3.92 -19.08 29.22
C HIS A 270 -3.71 -20.58 29.12
N LEU A 271 -3.91 -21.17 27.93
CA LEU A 271 -3.74 -22.61 27.73
C LEU A 271 -2.31 -23.09 28.02
N SER A 272 -1.30 -22.27 27.72
CA SER A 272 0.10 -22.58 28.06
C SER A 272 0.38 -22.74 29.56
N LYS A 273 -0.51 -22.22 30.42
CA LYS A 273 -0.41 -22.30 31.88
C LYS A 273 -1.20 -23.47 32.48
N CYS A 274 -2.02 -24.16 31.70
CA CYS A 274 -2.90 -25.24 32.18
C CYS A 274 -2.15 -26.56 32.45
N GLY A 275 -0.85 -26.66 32.10
CA GLY A 275 -0.05 -27.87 32.26
C GLY A 275 0.26 -28.58 30.93
N PRO A 276 1.23 -29.52 30.95
CA PRO A 276 1.71 -30.21 29.75
C PRO A 276 0.66 -31.12 29.08
N GLU A 277 -0.32 -31.62 29.83
CA GLU A 277 -1.41 -32.48 29.32
C GLU A 277 -2.30 -31.76 28.29
N TYR A 278 -2.40 -30.43 28.36
CA TYR A 278 -3.16 -29.61 27.41
C TYR A 278 -2.33 -29.14 26.21
N PHE A 279 -1.04 -29.49 26.14
CA PHE A 279 -0.16 -29.08 25.05
C PHE A 279 -0.62 -29.56 23.66
N PRO A 280 -1.11 -30.80 23.46
CA PRO A 280 -1.62 -31.22 22.16
C PRO A 280 -2.79 -30.36 21.67
N GLU A 281 -3.71 -29.97 22.56
CA GLU A 281 -4.79 -29.04 22.23
C GLU A 281 -4.25 -27.67 21.86
N CYS A 282 -3.25 -27.18 22.60
CA CYS A 282 -2.58 -25.91 22.32
C CYS A 282 -1.93 -25.92 20.94
N LEU A 283 -1.18 -26.99 20.61
CA LEU A 283 -0.50 -27.13 19.33
C LEU A 283 -1.49 -27.17 18.16
N ASN A 284 -2.62 -27.87 18.30
CA ASN A 284 -3.67 -27.87 17.28
C ASN A 284 -4.27 -26.47 17.07
N LEU A 285 -4.55 -25.75 18.14
CA LEU A 285 -5.04 -24.37 18.02
C LEU A 285 -4.03 -23.44 17.34
N ILE A 286 -2.73 -23.60 17.64
CA ILE A 286 -1.66 -22.84 17.01
C ILE A 286 -1.61 -23.13 15.51
N LYS A 287 -1.73 -24.39 15.11
CA LYS A 287 -1.76 -24.81 13.69
C LYS A 287 -2.98 -24.26 12.97
N ASP A 288 -4.17 -24.36 13.56
CA ASP A 288 -5.42 -23.94 12.94
C ASP A 288 -5.53 -22.42 12.76
N LYS A 289 -4.86 -21.64 13.63
CA LYS A 289 -4.94 -20.17 13.67
C LYS A 289 -3.64 -19.47 13.29
N ASN A 290 -2.61 -20.21 12.90
CA ASN A 290 -1.30 -19.71 12.50
C ASN A 290 -0.61 -18.81 13.54
N LEU A 291 -0.70 -19.16 14.83
CA LEU A 291 -0.21 -18.33 15.96
C LEU A 291 1.22 -18.67 16.41
N TYR A 292 2.05 -19.19 15.51
CA TYR A 292 3.38 -19.72 15.83
C TYR A 292 4.29 -18.70 16.54
N ASN A 293 4.33 -17.45 16.04
CA ASN A 293 5.19 -16.41 16.59
C ASN A 293 4.82 -16.03 18.03
N GLU A 294 3.52 -15.91 18.34
CA GLU A 294 3.07 -15.65 19.70
C GLU A 294 3.32 -16.87 20.60
N ALA A 295 3.09 -18.08 20.10
CA ALA A 295 3.31 -19.31 20.86
C ALA A 295 4.79 -19.53 21.23
N LEU A 296 5.73 -19.24 20.33
CA LEU A 296 7.17 -19.36 20.59
C LEU A 296 7.66 -18.42 21.71
N LYS A 297 6.94 -17.33 22.01
CA LYS A 297 7.24 -16.44 23.15
C LYS A 297 6.81 -17.02 24.49
N LEU A 298 5.90 -17.99 24.50
CA LEU A 298 5.30 -18.54 25.73
C LEU A 298 6.12 -19.67 26.33
N TYR A 299 6.82 -20.45 25.49
CA TYR A 299 7.58 -21.61 25.93
C TYR A 299 9.08 -21.31 25.96
N PRO A 300 9.84 -21.79 26.97
CA PRO A 300 11.28 -21.63 27.00
C PRO A 300 11.96 -22.29 25.78
N PRO A 301 13.01 -21.69 25.19
CA PRO A 301 13.66 -22.23 23.99
C PRO A 301 14.20 -23.66 24.12
N ASN A 302 14.57 -24.08 25.34
CA ASN A 302 15.11 -25.41 25.60
C ASN A 302 14.03 -26.49 25.85
N SER A 303 12.75 -26.11 25.85
CA SER A 303 11.64 -27.03 26.13
C SER A 303 11.31 -27.90 24.90
N GLN A 304 10.78 -29.10 25.15
CA GLN A 304 10.28 -29.96 24.06
C GLN A 304 9.10 -29.31 23.33
N GLN A 305 8.23 -28.61 24.07
CA GLN A 305 7.10 -27.87 23.53
C GLN A 305 7.54 -26.81 22.51
N TYR A 306 8.60 -26.05 22.83
CA TYR A 306 9.16 -25.06 21.91
C TYR A 306 9.70 -25.72 20.62
N LYS A 307 10.35 -26.88 20.73
CA LYS A 307 10.81 -27.66 19.57
C LYS A 307 9.64 -28.13 18.72
N ASP A 308 8.60 -28.69 19.32
CA ASP A 308 7.43 -29.20 18.60
C ASP A 308 6.67 -28.06 17.88
N ILE A 309 6.52 -26.89 18.52
CA ILE A 309 5.95 -25.70 17.90
C ILE A 309 6.85 -25.21 16.75
N SER A 310 8.17 -25.19 16.95
CA SER A 310 9.12 -24.76 15.91
C SER A 310 9.08 -25.70 14.69
N VAL A 311 8.99 -27.02 14.90
CA VAL A 311 8.85 -27.99 13.82
C VAL A 311 7.53 -27.77 13.07
N ALA A 312 6.41 -27.60 13.78
CA ALA A 312 5.12 -27.30 13.16
C ALA A 312 5.16 -25.98 12.38
N TYR A 313 5.86 -24.97 12.90
CA TYR A 313 6.02 -23.68 12.23
C TYR A 313 6.84 -23.81 10.94
N GLY A 314 7.95 -24.55 11.00
CA GLY A 314 8.75 -24.86 9.82
C GLY A 314 7.93 -25.62 8.75
N GLU A 315 7.13 -26.60 9.15
CA GLU A 315 6.25 -27.35 8.23
C GLU A 315 5.21 -26.44 7.56
N HIS A 316 4.60 -25.52 8.31
CA HIS A 316 3.69 -24.51 7.76
C HIS A 316 4.42 -23.58 6.77
N LEU A 317 5.63 -23.11 7.09
CA LEU A 317 6.42 -22.28 6.19
C LEU A 317 6.79 -23.01 4.89
N MET A 318 7.06 -24.32 4.96
CA MET A 318 7.30 -25.16 3.78
C MET A 318 6.06 -25.26 2.89
N GLN A 319 4.86 -25.40 3.48
CA GLN A 319 3.60 -25.42 2.74
C GLN A 319 3.32 -24.09 2.02
N GLU A 320 3.66 -22.97 2.67
CA GLU A 320 3.59 -21.61 2.10
C GLU A 320 4.72 -21.30 1.10
N ARG A 321 5.59 -22.27 0.78
CA ARG A 321 6.77 -22.13 -0.10
C ARG A 321 7.81 -21.11 0.41
N LEU A 322 7.80 -20.80 1.70
CA LEU A 322 8.80 -19.97 2.37
C LEU A 322 9.93 -20.87 2.91
N TYR A 323 10.67 -21.47 1.98
CA TYR A 323 11.67 -22.50 2.25
C TYR A 323 12.85 -22.00 3.10
N GLU A 324 13.37 -20.80 2.85
CA GLU A 324 14.51 -20.26 3.61
C GLU A 324 14.14 -19.97 5.08
N PRO A 325 13.06 -19.22 5.39
CA PRO A 325 12.59 -19.08 6.78
C PRO A 325 12.29 -20.44 7.44
N GLY A 326 11.66 -21.38 6.70
CA GLY A 326 11.38 -22.72 7.21
C GLY A 326 12.66 -23.47 7.61
N GLY A 327 13.68 -23.45 6.75
CA GLY A 327 14.98 -24.05 7.01
C GLY A 327 15.68 -23.44 8.22
N LEU A 328 15.62 -22.11 8.40
CA LEU A 328 16.18 -21.43 9.57
C LEU A 328 15.49 -21.85 10.88
N VAL A 329 14.16 -21.98 10.86
CA VAL A 329 13.39 -22.44 12.03
C VAL A 329 13.77 -23.88 12.39
N PHE A 330 13.86 -24.78 11.39
CA PHE A 330 14.27 -26.17 11.60
C PHE A 330 15.71 -26.27 12.13
N ALA A 331 16.64 -25.51 11.54
CA ALA A 331 18.04 -25.49 11.98
C ALA A 331 18.16 -25.02 13.44
N ARG A 332 17.40 -23.97 13.81
CA ARG A 332 17.39 -23.43 15.17
C ARG A 332 16.83 -24.40 16.21
N CYS A 333 15.83 -25.21 15.87
CA CYS A 333 15.25 -26.18 16.80
C CYS A 333 15.99 -27.54 16.84
N GLY A 334 17.05 -27.69 16.03
CA GLY A 334 17.84 -28.93 15.95
C GLY A 334 17.24 -30.01 15.03
N ALA A 335 16.22 -29.67 14.25
CA ALA A 335 15.62 -30.58 13.25
C ALA A 335 16.45 -30.52 11.94
N HIS A 336 17.71 -30.94 12.01
CA HIS A 336 18.70 -30.76 10.93
C HIS A 336 18.32 -31.47 9.62
N GLU A 337 17.66 -32.63 9.67
CA GLU A 337 17.17 -33.33 8.47
C GLU A 337 16.16 -32.49 7.70
N LYS A 338 15.13 -31.96 8.38
CA LYS A 338 14.13 -31.08 7.76
C LYS A 338 14.73 -29.75 7.30
N ALA A 339 15.72 -29.24 8.03
CA ALA A 339 16.45 -28.02 7.65
C ALA A 339 17.22 -28.23 6.34
N LEU A 340 17.88 -29.38 6.18
CA LEU A 340 18.63 -29.74 4.98
C LEU A 340 17.72 -29.78 3.75
N ASP A 341 16.55 -30.41 3.85
CA ASP A 341 15.56 -30.45 2.76
C ASP A 341 15.05 -29.05 2.40
N ALA A 342 14.78 -28.21 3.41
CA ALA A 342 14.33 -26.84 3.22
C ALA A 342 15.39 -25.96 2.53
N PHE A 343 16.67 -26.07 2.94
CA PHE A 343 17.76 -25.33 2.33
C PHE A 343 18.10 -25.82 0.92
N LEU A 344 17.95 -27.13 0.66
CA LEU A 344 18.02 -27.67 -0.69
C LEU A 344 16.93 -27.07 -1.59
N ALA A 345 15.69 -26.98 -1.10
CA ALA A 345 14.57 -26.42 -1.87
C ALA A 345 14.78 -24.94 -2.25
N CYS A 346 15.36 -24.12 -1.37
CA CYS A 346 15.67 -22.72 -1.67
C CYS A 346 17.01 -22.50 -2.39
N GLY A 347 17.88 -23.52 -2.46
CA GLY A 347 19.23 -23.39 -3.02
C GLY A 347 20.19 -22.58 -2.12
N SER A 348 19.95 -22.53 -0.81
CA SER A 348 20.87 -21.90 0.14
C SER A 348 22.01 -22.86 0.49
N TRP A 349 22.99 -22.94 -0.42
CA TRP A 349 24.00 -23.99 -0.40
C TRP A 349 24.89 -23.97 0.84
N GLN A 350 25.22 -22.78 1.36
CA GLN A 350 26.03 -22.63 2.57
C GLN A 350 25.33 -23.21 3.80
N GLN A 351 24.04 -22.87 3.99
CA GLN A 351 23.25 -23.36 5.11
C GLN A 351 22.93 -24.85 4.98
N ALA A 352 22.66 -25.30 3.75
CA ALA A 352 22.48 -26.72 3.43
C ALA A 352 23.70 -27.55 3.84
N LEU A 353 24.91 -27.07 3.53
CA LEU A 353 26.16 -27.75 3.91
C LEU A 353 26.46 -27.65 5.41
N CYS A 354 26.09 -26.56 6.08
CA CYS A 354 26.16 -26.47 7.54
C CYS A 354 25.26 -27.52 8.20
N ALA A 355 24.02 -27.69 7.71
CA ALA A 355 23.11 -28.71 8.19
C ALA A 355 23.62 -30.14 7.89
N ALA A 356 24.18 -30.36 6.69
CA ALA A 356 24.82 -31.62 6.32
C ALA A 356 25.99 -31.99 7.24
N ALA A 357 26.81 -31.01 7.61
CA ALA A 357 27.93 -31.21 8.54
C ALA A 357 27.45 -31.56 9.95
N GLN A 358 26.36 -30.94 10.43
CA GLN A 358 25.73 -31.25 11.72
C GLN A 358 25.12 -32.66 11.75
N LEU A 359 24.68 -33.19 10.59
CA LEU A 359 24.18 -34.56 10.44
C LEU A 359 25.30 -35.60 10.28
N HIS A 360 26.57 -35.18 10.22
CA HIS A 360 27.72 -36.06 10.01
C HIS A 360 27.57 -36.98 8.78
N LEU A 361 27.06 -36.45 7.66
CA LEU A 361 26.91 -37.21 6.42
C LEU A 361 28.26 -37.79 5.96
N SER A 362 28.23 -39.01 5.43
CA SER A 362 29.43 -39.63 4.85
C SER A 362 29.87 -38.88 3.60
N ARG A 363 31.13 -39.05 3.19
CA ARG A 363 31.69 -38.40 1.99
C ARG A 363 30.86 -38.70 0.73
N ASP A 364 30.38 -39.94 0.60
CA ASP A 364 29.58 -40.35 -0.56
C ASP A 364 28.17 -39.73 -0.54
N GLN A 365 27.55 -39.65 0.64
CA GLN A 365 26.25 -38.98 0.82
C GLN A 365 26.36 -37.48 0.55
N LEU A 366 27.42 -36.84 1.04
CA LEU A 366 27.69 -35.44 0.82
C LEU A 366 28.00 -35.13 -0.65
N ALA A 367 28.71 -36.02 -1.36
CA ALA A 367 28.90 -35.90 -2.80
C ALA A 367 27.59 -36.05 -3.58
N GLY A 368 26.74 -37.01 -3.22
CA GLY A 368 25.40 -37.17 -3.80
C GLY A 368 24.53 -35.93 -3.57
N PHE A 369 24.49 -35.44 -2.34
CA PHE A 369 23.77 -34.22 -1.96
C PHE A 369 24.30 -32.97 -2.69
N GLY A 370 25.63 -32.82 -2.77
CA GLY A 370 26.29 -31.73 -3.47
C GLY A 370 25.89 -31.65 -4.95
N ARG A 371 25.74 -32.80 -5.62
CA ARG A 371 25.24 -32.84 -7.02
C ARG A 371 23.78 -32.39 -7.13
N SER A 372 22.90 -32.83 -6.23
CA SER A 372 21.50 -32.36 -6.21
C SER A 372 21.39 -30.86 -5.96
N LEU A 373 22.20 -30.34 -5.03
CA LEU A 373 22.26 -28.92 -4.71
C LEU A 373 22.83 -28.08 -5.86
N ALA A 374 23.88 -28.57 -6.54
CA ALA A 374 24.41 -27.95 -7.74
C ALA A 374 23.35 -27.86 -8.84
N GLY A 375 22.59 -28.94 -9.08
CA GLY A 375 21.46 -28.91 -10.02
C GLY A 375 20.43 -27.82 -9.67
N LYS A 376 20.10 -27.64 -8.39
CA LYS A 376 19.21 -26.56 -7.96
C LYS A 376 19.78 -25.16 -8.18
N LEU A 377 21.08 -24.99 -7.96
CA LEU A 377 21.77 -23.72 -8.21
C LEU A 377 21.83 -23.38 -9.71
N VAL A 378 22.00 -24.38 -10.57
CA VAL A 378 21.94 -24.23 -12.04
C VAL A 378 20.54 -23.78 -12.48
N GLU A 379 19.47 -24.34 -11.93
CA GLU A 379 18.09 -23.86 -12.18
C GLU A 379 17.91 -22.37 -11.80
N GLN A 380 18.67 -21.89 -10.80
CA GLN A 380 18.67 -20.48 -10.36
C GLN A 380 19.68 -19.60 -11.10
N ARG A 381 20.37 -20.12 -12.13
CA ARG A 381 21.47 -19.45 -12.86
C ARG A 381 22.67 -19.04 -12.01
N LYS A 382 22.88 -19.70 -10.87
CA LYS A 382 24.03 -19.49 -9.98
C LYS A 382 25.16 -20.47 -10.29
N HIS A 383 25.67 -20.43 -11.51
CA HIS A 383 26.64 -21.40 -12.02
C HIS A 383 27.97 -21.39 -11.23
N ARG A 384 28.45 -20.23 -10.78
CA ARG A 384 29.68 -20.10 -9.95
C ARG A 384 29.55 -20.81 -8.60
N ASP A 385 28.41 -20.65 -7.94
CA ASP A 385 28.12 -21.32 -6.67
C ASP A 385 28.00 -22.83 -6.88
N ALA A 386 27.31 -23.26 -7.95
CA ALA A 386 27.14 -24.67 -8.29
C ALA A 386 28.49 -25.36 -8.53
N ALA A 387 29.38 -24.71 -9.30
CA ALA A 387 30.73 -25.20 -9.54
C ALA A 387 31.55 -25.30 -8.25
N THR A 388 31.43 -24.32 -7.35
CA THR A 388 32.10 -24.35 -6.03
C THR A 388 31.65 -25.55 -5.21
N VAL A 389 30.34 -25.85 -5.19
CA VAL A 389 29.78 -27.00 -4.49
C VAL A 389 30.30 -28.31 -5.09
N LEU A 390 30.31 -28.44 -6.43
CA LEU A 390 30.81 -29.64 -7.10
C LEU A 390 32.31 -29.85 -6.88
N GLU A 391 33.11 -28.79 -6.99
CA GLU A 391 34.56 -28.84 -6.81
C GLU A 391 34.93 -29.25 -5.38
N GLN A 392 34.38 -28.56 -4.38
CA GLN A 392 34.80 -28.70 -3.00
C GLN A 392 34.19 -29.91 -2.28
N TYR A 393 32.93 -30.24 -2.58
CA TYR A 393 32.17 -31.23 -1.83
C TYR A 393 31.93 -32.53 -2.63
N ALA A 394 31.65 -32.45 -3.94
CA ALA A 394 31.47 -33.64 -4.78
C ALA A 394 32.77 -34.15 -5.41
N GLN A 395 33.84 -33.33 -5.41
CA GLN A 395 35.11 -33.57 -6.11
C GLN A 395 34.95 -33.84 -7.62
N ASP A 396 33.90 -33.28 -8.20
CA ASP A 396 33.57 -33.40 -9.61
C ASP A 396 34.07 -32.16 -10.35
N TYR A 397 35.39 -32.09 -10.53
CA TYR A 397 36.06 -30.90 -11.07
C TYR A 397 35.82 -30.70 -12.57
N GLU A 398 35.54 -31.77 -13.33
CA GLU A 398 35.24 -31.67 -14.77
C GLU A 398 33.89 -30.98 -14.97
N GLU A 399 32.84 -31.46 -14.29
CA GLU A 399 31.52 -30.84 -14.34
C GLU A 399 31.54 -29.41 -13.77
N ALA A 400 32.32 -29.17 -12.70
CA ALA A 400 32.50 -27.81 -12.17
C ALA A 400 33.08 -26.85 -13.22
N VAL A 401 34.05 -27.29 -14.03
CA VAL A 401 34.60 -26.48 -15.12
C VAL A 401 33.55 -26.21 -16.19
N LEU A 402 32.77 -27.22 -16.59
CA LEU A 402 31.70 -27.04 -17.59
C LEU A 402 30.64 -26.04 -17.11
N LEU A 403 30.21 -26.11 -15.85
CA LEU A 403 29.28 -25.12 -15.27
C LEU A 403 29.87 -23.71 -15.22
N LEU A 404 31.16 -23.57 -14.93
CA LEU A 404 31.82 -22.25 -14.96
C LEU A 404 31.86 -21.67 -16.39
N LEU A 405 32.06 -22.50 -17.41
CA LEU A 405 32.01 -22.08 -18.80
C LEU A 405 30.60 -21.65 -19.22
N GLU A 406 29.57 -22.39 -18.80
CA GLU A 406 28.16 -22.01 -19.01
C GLU A 406 27.84 -20.66 -18.34
N GLY A 407 28.40 -20.42 -17.16
CA GLY A 407 28.26 -19.16 -16.42
C GLY A 407 29.23 -18.04 -16.81
N ALA A 408 29.95 -18.18 -17.94
CA ALA A 408 30.95 -17.23 -18.43
C ALA A 408 32.04 -16.84 -17.40
N ALA A 409 32.36 -17.72 -16.45
CA ALA A 409 33.37 -17.52 -15.41
C ALA A 409 34.75 -18.06 -15.88
N TRP A 410 35.26 -17.50 -16.97
CA TRP A 410 36.41 -18.01 -17.72
C TRP A 410 37.71 -18.15 -16.91
N GLU A 411 38.08 -17.12 -16.16
CA GLU A 411 39.33 -17.10 -15.37
C GLU A 411 39.30 -18.17 -14.28
N GLU A 412 38.14 -18.39 -13.67
CA GLU A 412 37.96 -19.40 -12.62
C GLU A 412 37.96 -20.82 -13.20
N ALA A 413 37.32 -21.02 -14.36
CA ALA A 413 37.39 -22.28 -15.10
C ALA A 413 38.86 -22.63 -15.43
N LEU A 414 39.63 -21.66 -15.91
CA LEU A 414 41.04 -21.83 -16.24
C LEU A 414 41.88 -22.15 -14.99
N ARG A 415 41.64 -21.44 -13.88
CA ARG A 415 42.29 -21.70 -12.59
C ARG A 415 42.06 -23.14 -12.13
N LEU A 416 40.84 -23.67 -12.25
CA LEU A 416 40.52 -25.06 -11.89
C LEU A 416 41.24 -26.06 -12.79
N VAL A 417 41.28 -25.82 -14.09
CA VAL A 417 41.99 -26.70 -15.03
C VAL A 417 43.47 -26.82 -14.70
N TYR A 418 44.14 -25.70 -14.41
CA TYR A 418 45.54 -25.73 -13.98
C TYR A 418 45.72 -26.33 -12.58
N LYS A 419 44.80 -26.07 -11.64
CA LYS A 419 44.84 -26.64 -10.28
C LYS A 419 44.81 -28.17 -10.29
N TYR A 420 44.00 -28.77 -11.16
CA TYR A 420 43.85 -30.22 -11.28
C TYR A 420 44.67 -30.85 -12.42
N ASN A 421 45.53 -30.07 -13.08
CA ASN A 421 46.41 -30.50 -14.16
C ASN A 421 45.69 -31.22 -15.33
N ARG A 422 44.51 -30.71 -15.71
CA ARG A 422 43.66 -31.24 -16.80
C ARG A 422 43.69 -30.36 -18.04
N LEU A 423 44.90 -30.15 -18.56
CA LEU A 423 45.17 -29.28 -19.71
C LEU A 423 44.42 -29.71 -20.99
N ASP A 424 44.01 -30.98 -21.07
CA ASP A 424 43.16 -31.51 -22.14
C ASP A 424 41.85 -30.71 -22.29
N ILE A 425 41.25 -30.27 -21.18
CA ILE A 425 39.98 -29.53 -21.15
C ILE A 425 40.10 -28.16 -21.85
N ILE A 426 41.31 -27.60 -21.93
CA ILE A 426 41.56 -26.32 -22.59
C ILE A 426 41.18 -26.39 -24.07
N GLU A 427 41.66 -27.43 -24.75
CA GLU A 427 41.42 -27.64 -26.18
C GLU A 427 40.01 -28.18 -26.44
N THR A 428 39.50 -29.07 -25.58
CA THR A 428 38.21 -29.74 -25.82
C THR A 428 36.99 -28.88 -25.48
N ASN A 429 37.08 -28.01 -24.46
CA ASN A 429 35.93 -27.27 -23.95
C ASN A 429 36.17 -25.77 -23.86
N ILE A 430 37.28 -25.31 -23.25
CA ILE A 430 37.50 -23.88 -23.00
C ILE A 430 37.56 -23.09 -24.31
N LYS A 431 38.47 -23.44 -25.23
CA LYS A 431 38.62 -22.73 -26.51
C LYS A 431 37.33 -22.73 -27.34
N PRO A 432 36.65 -23.87 -27.56
CA PRO A 432 35.35 -23.89 -28.24
C PRO A 432 34.30 -22.99 -27.57
N SER A 433 34.17 -23.04 -26.24
CA SER A 433 33.19 -22.22 -25.50
C SER A 433 33.47 -20.73 -25.61
N ILE A 434 34.73 -20.30 -25.61
CA ILE A 434 35.10 -18.89 -25.80
C ILE A 434 34.70 -18.41 -27.20
N LEU A 435 35.00 -19.20 -28.23
CA LEU A 435 34.67 -18.86 -29.62
C LEU A 435 33.16 -18.83 -29.85
N GLU A 436 32.42 -19.77 -29.26
CA GLU A 436 30.96 -19.79 -29.29
C GLU A 436 30.37 -18.58 -28.56
N ALA A 437 30.88 -18.25 -27.36
CA ALA A 437 30.47 -17.07 -26.62
C ALA A 437 30.73 -15.78 -27.41
N GLN A 438 31.89 -15.64 -28.06
CA GLN A 438 32.21 -14.49 -28.91
C GLN A 438 31.17 -14.36 -30.04
N LYS A 439 30.85 -15.46 -30.72
CA LYS A 439 29.83 -15.46 -31.79
C LYS A 439 28.44 -15.07 -31.26
N ASN A 440 28.07 -15.57 -30.08
CA ASN A 440 26.80 -15.24 -29.44
C ASN A 440 26.72 -13.76 -29.05
N TYR A 441 27.81 -13.19 -28.50
CA TYR A 441 27.88 -11.76 -28.21
C TYR A 441 27.81 -10.92 -29.47
N MET A 442 28.50 -11.29 -30.55
CA MET A 442 28.40 -10.59 -31.84
C MET A 442 26.96 -10.57 -32.37
N ALA A 443 26.31 -11.73 -32.44
CA ALA A 443 24.92 -11.83 -32.89
C ALA A 443 23.94 -11.05 -31.99
N PHE A 444 24.18 -11.04 -30.68
CA PHE A 444 23.41 -10.25 -29.72
C PHE A 444 23.59 -8.75 -29.98
N LEU A 445 24.82 -8.28 -30.17
CA LEU A 445 25.11 -6.87 -30.44
C LEU A 445 24.51 -6.39 -31.77
N ASP A 446 24.57 -7.22 -32.82
CA ASP A 446 23.91 -6.93 -34.09
C ASP A 446 22.39 -6.78 -33.90
N SER A 447 21.78 -7.69 -33.13
CA SER A 447 20.35 -7.66 -32.83
C SER A 447 19.94 -6.43 -32.02
N GLN A 448 20.71 -6.08 -30.97
CA GLN A 448 20.47 -4.88 -30.16
C GLN A 448 20.65 -3.60 -30.99
N THR A 449 21.69 -3.54 -31.81
CA THR A 449 21.97 -2.40 -32.70
C THR A 449 20.86 -2.19 -33.72
N ALA A 450 20.39 -3.28 -34.36
CA ALA A 450 19.29 -3.24 -35.32
C ALA A 450 17.97 -2.83 -34.63
N THR A 451 17.70 -3.38 -33.45
CA THR A 451 16.50 -3.09 -32.66
C THR A 451 16.48 -1.62 -32.21
N PHE A 452 17.60 -1.13 -31.68
CA PHE A 452 17.79 0.27 -31.30
C PHE A 452 17.58 1.21 -32.49
N SER A 453 18.23 0.92 -33.62
CA SER A 453 18.13 1.72 -34.84
C SER A 453 16.70 1.76 -35.39
N ARG A 454 15.99 0.63 -35.36
CA ARG A 454 14.58 0.55 -35.78
C ARG A 454 13.67 1.38 -34.87
N HIS A 455 13.81 1.24 -33.55
CA HIS A 455 13.00 1.99 -32.60
C HIS A 455 13.29 3.49 -32.64
N LYS A 456 14.57 3.88 -32.80
CA LYS A 456 14.97 5.28 -33.01
C LYS A 456 14.32 5.86 -34.27
N LYS A 457 14.44 5.18 -35.42
CA LYS A 457 13.82 5.62 -36.68
C LYS A 457 12.31 5.77 -36.54
N ARG A 458 11.64 4.79 -35.90
CA ARG A 458 10.19 4.83 -35.68
C ARG A 458 9.78 5.97 -34.77
N LEU A 459 10.53 6.22 -33.69
CA LEU A 459 10.26 7.32 -32.76
C LEU A 459 10.32 8.67 -33.47
N LEU A 460 11.29 8.88 -34.36
CA LEU A 460 11.38 10.11 -35.17
C LEU A 460 10.15 10.28 -36.07
N VAL A 461 9.71 9.23 -36.76
CA VAL A 461 8.48 9.25 -37.58
C VAL A 461 7.25 9.55 -36.74
N VAL A 462 7.10 8.91 -35.58
CA VAL A 462 5.95 9.16 -34.68
C VAL A 462 5.93 10.60 -34.18
N ARG A 463 7.09 11.19 -33.89
CA ARG A 463 7.22 12.60 -33.49
C ARG A 463 6.83 13.54 -34.63
N GLU A 464 7.30 13.28 -35.84
CA GLU A 464 6.95 14.06 -37.03
C GLU A 464 5.44 14.00 -37.32
N LEU A 465 4.84 12.81 -37.25
CA LEU A 465 3.40 12.63 -37.41
C LEU A 465 2.59 13.37 -36.34
N LYS A 466 3.07 13.40 -35.09
CA LYS A 466 2.43 14.16 -34.00
C LYS A 466 2.55 15.67 -34.24
N GLU A 467 3.69 16.14 -34.74
CA GLU A 467 3.90 17.55 -35.07
C GLU A 467 3.02 18.00 -36.26
N GLN A 468 2.96 17.20 -37.32
CA GLN A 468 2.08 17.43 -38.47
C GLN A 468 0.60 17.43 -38.06
N ALA A 469 0.18 16.52 -37.18
CA ALA A 469 -1.19 16.49 -36.66
C ALA A 469 -1.51 17.71 -35.76
N GLN A 470 -0.52 18.27 -35.07
CA GLN A 470 -0.68 19.52 -34.31
C GLN A 470 -0.77 20.74 -35.24
N GLN A 471 0.03 20.79 -36.31
CA GLN A 471 0.00 21.88 -37.30
C GLN A 471 -1.28 21.89 -38.15
N ALA A 472 -1.76 20.71 -38.59
CA ALA A 472 -3.03 20.59 -39.29
C ALA A 472 -4.24 21.03 -38.44
N HIS A 473 -4.09 21.05 -37.11
CA HIS A 473 -5.09 21.51 -36.17
C HIS A 473 -5.12 23.04 -35.97
N LEU A 474 -4.08 23.75 -36.42
CA LEU A 474 -3.93 25.20 -36.31
C LEU A 474 -4.36 25.95 -37.59
N ASP A 475 -4.42 25.28 -38.74
CA ASP A 475 -4.72 25.88 -40.05
C ASP A 475 -6.21 25.85 -40.45
N ASP A 476 -7.09 25.18 -39.69
CA ASP A 476 -8.53 25.10 -39.96
C ASP A 476 -9.33 26.08 -39.08
N ASP A 477 -9.14 27.38 -39.31
CA ASP A 477 -9.82 28.48 -38.63
C ASP A 477 -11.14 28.84 -39.36
N VAL A 478 -12.02 27.85 -39.58
CA VAL A 478 -13.40 28.05 -40.04
C VAL A 478 -14.37 27.28 -39.14
N PRO A 479 -15.36 27.93 -38.50
CA PRO A 479 -16.26 27.26 -37.57
C PRO A 479 -17.29 26.43 -38.34
N ARG A 480 -16.98 25.17 -38.59
CA ARG A 480 -17.97 24.14 -38.94
C ARG A 480 -17.91 23.00 -37.93
N GLY A 481 -19.10 22.65 -37.44
CA GLY A 481 -19.33 21.63 -36.42
C GLY A 481 -18.60 20.33 -36.75
N ARG A 482 -17.75 19.90 -35.81
CA ARG A 482 -16.89 18.74 -35.92
C ARG A 482 -17.71 17.46 -35.70
N GLU A 483 -18.39 17.02 -36.75
CA GLU A 483 -18.85 15.64 -36.95
C GLU A 483 -18.17 15.11 -38.21
N SER A 484 -17.04 14.41 -38.05
CA SER A 484 -16.72 13.22 -38.88
C SER A 484 -15.45 12.55 -38.38
N ASP A 485 -15.45 11.23 -38.51
CA ASP A 485 -14.32 10.31 -38.56
C ASP A 485 -13.85 9.70 -37.24
N LEU A 486 -14.75 8.90 -36.68
CA LEU A 486 -14.36 7.68 -35.97
C LEU A 486 -15.11 6.49 -36.60
N PHE A 487 -14.32 5.46 -36.94
CA PHE A 487 -14.67 4.06 -37.25
C PHE A 487 -14.79 3.66 -38.72
N SER A 488 -13.66 3.21 -39.27
CA SER A 488 -13.61 2.05 -40.17
C SER A 488 -12.94 0.88 -39.45
N GLU A 489 -13.71 -0.20 -39.26
CA GLU A 489 -13.37 -1.62 -39.29
C GLU A 489 -14.19 -2.42 -38.26
N THR A 490 -15.17 -3.18 -38.75
CA THR A 490 -15.21 -4.64 -38.58
C THR A 490 -16.27 -5.22 -39.51
N SER A 491 -15.82 -6.03 -40.46
CA SER A 491 -16.62 -6.96 -41.26
C SER A 491 -17.10 -8.13 -40.40
N SER A 492 -18.39 -8.50 -40.49
CA SER A 492 -18.88 -9.87 -40.81
C SER A 492 -20.31 -10.13 -40.30
N VAL A 493 -21.17 -10.47 -41.27
CA VAL A 493 -22.41 -11.28 -41.27
C VAL A 493 -23.30 -11.39 -40.01
N VAL A 494 -24.57 -10.95 -40.15
CA VAL A 494 -25.77 -11.83 -40.20
C VAL A 494 -27.02 -10.96 -40.47
N SER A 495 -27.89 -11.52 -41.31
CA SER A 495 -29.12 -10.99 -41.90
C SER A 495 -30.30 -10.83 -40.94
N GLY A 496 -31.23 -9.92 -41.26
CA GLY A 496 -32.67 -10.13 -41.02
C GLY A 496 -33.45 -9.11 -40.17
N SER A 497 -34.14 -8.19 -40.86
CA SER A 497 -35.45 -7.58 -40.58
C SER A 497 -35.73 -6.71 -39.33
N ASP A 498 -36.12 -5.47 -39.67
CA ASP A 498 -37.28 -4.68 -39.22
C ASP A 498 -37.29 -3.80 -37.94
N MET A 499 -37.33 -2.49 -38.26
CA MET A 499 -38.21 -1.42 -37.75
C MET A 499 -38.12 -0.92 -36.30
N SER A 500 -37.61 0.31 -36.23
CA SER A 500 -38.00 1.43 -35.35
C SER A 500 -37.62 1.34 -33.86
N GLY A 501 -36.75 2.26 -33.44
CA GLY A 501 -36.46 2.47 -32.03
C GLY A 501 -35.34 3.49 -31.84
N LYS A 502 -35.73 4.74 -31.58
CA LYS A 502 -34.84 5.82 -31.11
C LYS A 502 -34.02 5.34 -29.91
N TYR A 503 -32.70 5.38 -29.99
CA TYR A 503 -31.82 5.24 -28.82
C TYR A 503 -30.95 6.49 -28.63
N PRO A 504 -30.84 7.00 -27.38
CA PRO A 504 -30.07 8.18 -27.04
C PRO A 504 -28.57 7.89 -26.90
N HIS A 505 -27.76 8.88 -27.29
CA HIS A 505 -26.33 8.94 -27.02
C HIS A 505 -25.99 8.74 -25.55
N SER A 506 -25.27 7.66 -25.22
CA SER A 506 -24.61 7.48 -23.94
C SER A 506 -23.09 7.49 -24.15
N ASN A 507 -22.50 8.65 -23.87
CA ASN A 507 -21.06 8.86 -23.73
C ASN A 507 -20.53 8.01 -22.57
N SER A 508 -19.88 6.89 -22.87
CA SER A 508 -19.18 6.10 -21.86
C SER A 508 -17.88 6.79 -21.45
N ARG A 509 -17.99 7.63 -20.42
CA ARG A 509 -16.86 8.08 -19.59
C ARG A 509 -16.11 6.84 -19.09
N ILE A 510 -14.88 6.69 -19.58
CA ILE A 510 -13.91 5.64 -19.24
C ILE A 510 -13.77 5.51 -17.72
N SER A 511 -14.17 4.34 -17.18
CA SER A 511 -14.04 4.00 -15.77
C SER A 511 -12.73 3.24 -15.50
N ALA A 512 -11.71 3.96 -15.07
CA ALA A 512 -10.44 3.43 -14.56
C ALA A 512 -10.55 2.90 -13.11
N ARG A 513 -11.69 2.30 -12.74
CA ARG A 513 -12.01 1.94 -11.34
C ARG A 513 -11.89 0.44 -11.01
N SER A 514 -11.49 -0.40 -11.96
CA SER A 514 -11.27 -1.84 -11.75
C SER A 514 -9.82 -2.22 -12.02
N SER A 515 -9.23 -3.07 -11.16
CA SER A 515 -7.86 -3.59 -11.31
C SER A 515 -7.63 -4.26 -12.67
N LYS A 516 -8.67 -4.88 -13.26
CA LYS A 516 -8.62 -5.47 -14.60
C LYS A 516 -8.51 -4.41 -15.70
N ASN A 517 -9.24 -3.29 -15.58
CA ASN A 517 -9.15 -2.18 -16.54
C ASN A 517 -7.86 -1.38 -16.39
N ARG A 518 -7.34 -1.23 -15.16
CA ARG A 518 -6.01 -0.65 -14.92
C ARG A 518 -4.93 -1.50 -15.59
N ARG A 519 -4.91 -2.82 -15.38
CA ARG A 519 -3.98 -3.73 -16.07
C ARG A 519 -4.10 -3.65 -17.60
N LYS A 520 -5.31 -3.50 -18.14
CA LYS A 520 -5.53 -3.36 -19.59
C LYS A 520 -5.05 -2.00 -20.13
N ALA A 521 -5.15 -0.93 -19.34
CA ALA A 521 -4.62 0.38 -19.68
C ALA A 521 -3.08 0.43 -19.59
N GLU A 522 -2.49 -0.15 -18.53
CA GLU A 522 -1.03 -0.33 -18.39
C GLU A 522 -0.46 -1.15 -19.55
N ARG A 523 -1.09 -2.28 -19.93
CA ARG A 523 -0.66 -3.08 -21.09
C ARG A 523 -0.70 -2.31 -22.42
N LYS A 524 -1.58 -1.31 -22.55
CA LYS A 524 -1.64 -0.46 -23.74
C LYS A 524 -0.56 0.62 -23.72
N LYS A 525 -0.01 0.97 -22.56
CA LYS A 525 1.08 1.94 -22.39
C LYS A 525 2.41 1.38 -22.92
N HIS A 526 2.66 0.09 -22.71
CA HIS A 526 3.87 -0.60 -23.21
C HIS A 526 3.71 -1.20 -24.62
N SER A 527 2.67 -0.82 -25.36
CA SER A 527 2.36 -1.42 -26.66
C SER A 527 3.19 -0.77 -27.77
N LEU A 528 4.17 -1.50 -28.31
CA LEU A 528 4.96 -1.12 -29.50
C LEU A 528 4.18 -1.26 -30.83
N LYS A 529 2.85 -1.42 -30.78
CA LYS A 529 2.01 -1.49 -31.99
C LYS A 529 1.95 -0.13 -32.68
N GLU A 530 2.28 -0.12 -33.97
CA GLU A 530 2.23 1.06 -34.82
C GLU A 530 0.83 1.68 -34.82
N GLY A 531 0.76 3.00 -34.62
CA GLY A 531 -0.47 3.78 -34.57
C GLY A 531 -1.18 3.77 -33.22
N SER A 532 -0.55 3.25 -32.15
CA SER A 532 -1.13 3.30 -30.81
C SER A 532 -1.01 4.70 -30.18
N PRO A 533 -1.96 5.14 -29.32
CA PRO A 533 -1.96 6.50 -28.79
C PRO A 533 -0.74 6.89 -27.94
N LEU A 534 -0.06 5.91 -27.34
CA LEU A 534 1.10 6.07 -26.45
C LEU A 534 2.37 5.41 -27.03
N GLU A 535 2.42 5.23 -28.34
CA GLU A 535 3.52 4.57 -29.04
C GLU A 535 4.89 5.21 -28.77
N ASP A 536 4.93 6.54 -28.64
CA ASP A 536 6.14 7.30 -28.33
C ASP A 536 6.72 7.00 -26.95
N LEU A 537 5.86 6.86 -25.93
CA LEU A 537 6.29 6.48 -24.58
C LEU A 537 6.81 5.03 -24.55
N ALA A 538 6.10 4.12 -25.21
CA ALA A 538 6.53 2.72 -25.32
C ALA A 538 7.90 2.58 -26.02
N LEU A 539 8.13 3.38 -27.07
CA LEU A 539 9.41 3.40 -27.79
C LEU A 539 10.54 4.00 -26.94
N LEU A 540 10.27 5.05 -26.15
CA LEU A 540 11.25 5.62 -25.22
C LEU A 540 11.67 4.62 -24.15
N GLU A 541 10.71 3.89 -23.59
CA GLU A 541 10.98 2.83 -22.61
C GLU A 541 11.81 1.70 -23.23
N ALA A 542 11.42 1.18 -24.40
CA ALA A 542 12.18 0.14 -25.10
C ALA A 542 13.60 0.58 -25.45
N LEU A 543 13.80 1.84 -25.87
CA LEU A 543 15.12 2.41 -26.14
C LEU A 543 15.96 2.50 -24.86
N ASN A 544 15.36 2.92 -23.74
CA ASN A 544 16.01 2.98 -22.44
C ASN A 544 16.45 1.58 -21.96
N GLU A 545 15.58 0.57 -22.08
CA GLU A 545 15.90 -0.83 -21.74
C GLU A 545 17.08 -1.37 -22.54
N VAL A 546 17.12 -1.10 -23.86
CA VAL A 546 18.23 -1.53 -24.73
C VAL A 546 19.56 -0.89 -24.32
N VAL A 547 19.56 0.43 -24.02
CA VAL A 547 20.78 1.13 -23.58
C VAL A 547 21.26 0.59 -22.23
N GLN A 548 20.36 0.43 -21.26
CA GLN A 548 20.72 -0.10 -19.94
C GLN A 548 21.18 -1.57 -20.00
N GLY A 549 20.56 -2.38 -20.84
CA GLY A 549 20.95 -3.77 -21.07
C GLY A 549 22.37 -3.85 -21.66
N THR A 550 22.66 -3.02 -22.66
CA THR A 550 23.98 -2.98 -23.31
C THR A 550 25.07 -2.46 -22.36
N GLU A 551 24.76 -1.47 -21.52
CA GLU A 551 25.70 -0.95 -20.52
C GLU A 551 26.11 -2.00 -19.48
N LYS A 552 25.18 -2.87 -19.04
CA LYS A 552 25.47 -3.96 -18.09
C LYS A 552 26.43 -5.01 -18.63
N LEU A 553 26.57 -5.13 -19.95
CA LEU A 553 27.47 -6.10 -20.59
C LEU A 553 28.94 -5.68 -20.55
N LYS A 554 29.28 -4.44 -20.14
CA LYS A 554 30.67 -3.96 -20.09
C LYS A 554 31.60 -4.91 -19.34
N ASP A 555 31.18 -5.39 -18.18
CA ASP A 555 31.99 -6.28 -17.34
C ASP A 555 32.16 -7.67 -17.96
N GLU A 556 31.11 -8.20 -18.58
CA GLU A 556 31.13 -9.50 -19.27
C GLU A 556 32.02 -9.46 -20.53
N ILE A 557 31.88 -8.41 -21.35
CA ILE A 557 32.71 -8.18 -22.54
C ILE A 557 34.17 -8.02 -22.14
N HIS A 558 34.46 -7.29 -21.07
CA HIS A 558 35.83 -7.16 -20.57
C HIS A 558 36.44 -8.52 -20.17
N GLN A 559 35.67 -9.37 -19.50
CA GLN A 559 36.12 -10.71 -19.10
C GLN A 559 36.44 -11.60 -20.30
N ILE A 560 35.58 -11.65 -21.32
CA ILE A 560 35.84 -12.46 -22.52
C ILE A 560 36.99 -11.89 -23.37
N LEU A 561 37.17 -10.57 -23.45
CA LEU A 561 38.28 -9.96 -24.20
C LEU A 561 39.66 -10.37 -23.64
N LYS A 562 39.80 -10.40 -22.31
CA LYS A 562 41.04 -10.88 -21.67
C LYS A 562 41.38 -12.31 -22.07
N VAL A 563 40.35 -13.16 -22.11
CA VAL A 563 40.51 -14.59 -22.35
C VAL A 563 40.75 -14.86 -23.84
N LEU A 564 40.09 -14.12 -24.73
CA LEU A 564 40.38 -14.14 -26.17
C LEU A 564 41.84 -13.76 -26.44
N PHE A 565 42.35 -12.71 -25.80
CA PHE A 565 43.75 -12.32 -25.91
C PHE A 565 44.69 -13.39 -25.34
N LEU A 566 44.37 -13.96 -24.18
CA LEU A 566 45.18 -15.00 -23.54
C LEU A 566 45.35 -16.26 -24.42
N PHE A 567 44.35 -16.60 -25.22
CA PHE A 567 44.36 -17.75 -26.13
C PHE A 567 44.72 -17.40 -27.58
N GLU A 568 45.34 -16.24 -27.81
CA GLU A 568 45.82 -15.79 -29.14
C GLU A 568 44.71 -15.61 -30.19
N PHE A 569 43.47 -15.38 -29.75
CA PHE A 569 42.32 -15.08 -30.62
C PHE A 569 42.17 -13.57 -30.86
N ASP A 570 43.28 -12.90 -31.17
CA ASP A 570 43.36 -11.43 -31.25
C ASP A 570 42.39 -10.83 -32.26
N GLU A 571 42.23 -11.47 -33.43
CA GLU A 571 41.30 -11.00 -34.46
C GLU A 571 39.85 -11.00 -33.97
N LYS A 572 39.46 -12.05 -33.24
CA LYS A 572 38.10 -12.18 -32.67
C LYS A 572 37.89 -11.24 -31.50
N GLY A 573 38.92 -11.01 -30.70
CA GLY A 573 38.93 -9.96 -29.67
C GLY A 573 38.73 -8.56 -30.27
N ARG A 574 39.48 -8.22 -31.33
CA ARG A 574 39.35 -6.95 -32.06
C ARG A 574 37.97 -6.76 -32.67
N GLU A 575 37.43 -7.79 -33.31
CA GLU A 575 36.09 -7.79 -33.91
C GLU A 575 35.03 -7.47 -32.84
N LEU A 576 35.05 -8.17 -31.70
CA LEU A 576 34.10 -7.97 -30.61
C LEU A 576 34.26 -6.59 -29.94
N GLN A 577 35.49 -6.17 -29.65
CA GLN A 577 35.76 -4.87 -29.03
C GLN A 577 35.25 -3.73 -29.92
N LYS A 578 35.53 -3.80 -31.23
CA LYS A 578 35.05 -2.79 -32.18
C LYS A 578 33.54 -2.78 -32.32
N ALA A 579 32.90 -3.95 -32.45
CA ALA A 579 31.45 -4.03 -32.57
C ALA A 579 30.73 -3.48 -31.33
N PHE A 580 31.24 -3.79 -30.13
CA PHE A 580 30.68 -3.26 -28.88
C PHE A 580 30.91 -1.75 -28.75
N GLU A 581 32.09 -1.26 -29.11
CA GLU A 581 32.39 0.17 -29.15
C GLU A 581 31.47 0.92 -30.11
N ASP A 582 31.34 0.45 -31.35
CA ASP A 582 30.50 1.07 -32.38
C ASP A 582 29.03 1.14 -31.91
N THR A 583 28.55 0.08 -31.25
CA THR A 583 27.21 0.02 -30.66
C THR A 583 27.02 1.05 -29.54
N LEU A 584 27.97 1.13 -28.60
CA LEU A 584 27.91 2.11 -27.50
C LEU A 584 27.98 3.55 -28.01
N GLN A 585 28.89 3.84 -28.96
CA GLN A 585 29.01 5.16 -29.56
C GLN A 585 27.74 5.56 -30.33
N LEU A 586 27.10 4.61 -31.04
CA LEU A 586 25.83 4.85 -31.72
C LEU A 586 24.73 5.24 -30.72
N MET A 587 24.62 4.51 -29.61
CA MET A 587 23.64 4.77 -28.56
C MET A 587 23.89 6.14 -27.93
N GLU A 588 25.14 6.44 -27.56
CA GLU A 588 25.55 7.70 -26.95
C GLU A 588 25.27 8.91 -27.86
N ARG A 589 25.66 8.85 -29.14
CA ARG A 589 25.35 9.90 -30.13
C ARG A 589 23.85 10.10 -30.33
N SER A 590 23.06 9.06 -30.13
CA SER A 590 21.61 9.10 -30.30
C SER A 590 20.87 9.61 -29.06
N LEU A 591 21.49 9.65 -27.87
CA LEU A 591 20.82 10.10 -26.64
C LEU A 591 20.29 11.54 -26.75
N PRO A 592 21.05 12.54 -27.25
CA PRO A 592 20.55 13.91 -27.37
C PRO A 592 19.42 14.06 -28.39
N GLU A 593 19.40 13.21 -29.44
CA GLU A 593 18.35 13.22 -30.46
C GLU A 593 17.04 12.60 -29.93
N ILE A 594 17.15 11.59 -29.07
CA ILE A 594 16.01 10.88 -28.50
C ILE A 594 15.44 11.65 -27.29
N TRP A 595 16.28 12.15 -26.38
CA TRP A 595 15.87 12.87 -25.17
C TRP A 595 16.08 14.39 -25.33
N THR A 596 15.23 15.03 -26.13
CA THR A 596 15.24 16.50 -26.33
C THR A 596 14.47 17.23 -25.23
N LEU A 597 15.09 18.27 -24.65
CA LEU A 597 14.51 19.13 -23.58
C LEU A 597 13.21 19.85 -24.01
N THR A 598 12.97 19.99 -25.31
CA THR A 598 11.82 20.71 -25.87
C THR A 598 10.48 20.07 -25.50
N HIS A 599 10.43 18.74 -25.32
CA HIS A 599 9.21 18.06 -24.88
C HIS A 599 8.99 18.09 -23.35
N GLN A 600 10.00 18.45 -22.55
CA GLN A 600 9.79 18.75 -21.12
C GLN A 600 9.11 20.11 -20.92
N GLN A 601 9.33 21.08 -21.82
CA GLN A 601 8.78 22.44 -21.72
C GLN A 601 7.39 22.63 -22.35
N ASN A 602 6.96 21.78 -23.29
CA ASN A 602 5.63 21.87 -23.92
C ASN A 602 4.45 21.50 -22.99
N SER A 603 4.71 21.25 -21.71
CA SER A 603 3.67 21.15 -20.68
C SER A 603 3.52 22.43 -19.83
N ALA A 604 4.33 23.47 -20.05
CA ALA A 604 4.47 24.57 -19.08
C ALA A 604 4.57 26.00 -19.65
N ALA A 605 4.17 26.29 -20.89
CA ALA A 605 3.99 27.68 -21.33
C ALA A 605 2.49 28.03 -21.40
N PRO A 606 1.93 28.79 -20.45
CA PRO A 606 0.57 29.32 -20.61
C PRO A 606 0.58 30.31 -21.78
N VAL A 607 -0.20 30.03 -22.82
CA VAL A 607 -0.44 30.96 -23.93
C VAL A 607 -1.27 32.13 -23.39
N LEU A 608 -0.60 33.15 -22.87
CA LEU A 608 -1.18 34.42 -22.43
C LEU A 608 -0.65 35.54 -23.33
N GLY A 609 -1.24 35.64 -24.52
CA GLY A 609 -1.04 36.77 -25.43
C GLY A 609 -2.30 37.65 -25.50
N PRO A 610 -2.20 38.88 -26.04
CA PRO A 610 -3.32 39.81 -26.17
C PRO A 610 -4.48 39.30 -27.05
N ASN A 611 -4.30 38.19 -27.78
CA ASN A 611 -5.30 37.55 -28.64
C ASN A 611 -5.89 36.25 -28.07
N SER A 612 -5.58 35.89 -26.81
CA SER A 612 -6.04 34.63 -26.21
C SER A 612 -7.50 34.72 -25.72
N THR A 613 -8.39 33.86 -26.23
CA THR A 613 -9.81 33.78 -25.82
C THR A 613 -9.99 32.96 -24.53
N ALA A 614 -11.08 33.20 -23.80
CA ALA A 614 -11.38 32.48 -22.54
C ALA A 614 -11.38 30.95 -22.68
N ASN A 615 -11.72 30.43 -23.86
CA ASN A 615 -11.71 29.00 -24.16
C ASN A 615 -10.29 28.44 -24.33
N SER A 616 -9.34 29.18 -24.91
CA SER A 616 -7.94 28.72 -25.04
C SER A 616 -7.20 28.74 -23.69
N ILE A 617 -7.55 29.70 -22.84
CA ILE A 617 -7.09 29.76 -21.45
C ILE A 617 -7.70 28.60 -20.63
N MET A 618 -8.97 28.27 -20.83
CA MET A 618 -9.61 27.17 -20.11
C MET A 618 -9.13 25.79 -20.58
N ALA A 619 -8.78 25.64 -21.87
CA ALA A 619 -8.21 24.40 -22.43
C ALA A 619 -6.79 24.13 -21.92
N SER A 620 -5.93 25.16 -21.84
CA SER A 620 -4.58 25.03 -21.26
C SER A 620 -4.61 24.66 -19.77
N TYR A 621 -5.56 25.23 -19.00
CA TYR A 621 -5.79 24.85 -17.59
C TYR A 621 -6.34 23.43 -17.41
N GLN A 622 -7.09 22.89 -18.39
CA GLN A 622 -7.56 21.50 -18.36
C GLN A 622 -6.46 20.50 -18.72
N GLN A 623 -5.54 20.85 -19.63
CA GLN A 623 -4.37 20.03 -19.95
C GLN A 623 -3.34 19.99 -18.80
N GLN A 624 -3.17 21.09 -18.06
CA GLN A 624 -2.31 21.12 -16.87
C GLN A 624 -2.82 20.24 -15.71
N LYS A 625 -4.12 19.90 -15.66
CA LYS A 625 -4.69 19.00 -14.63
C LYS A 625 -4.36 17.53 -14.86
N THR A 626 -3.89 17.15 -16.04
CA THR A 626 -3.25 15.86 -16.30
C THR A 626 -1.76 15.97 -15.98
N SER A 627 -1.44 16.14 -14.69
CA SER A 627 -0.07 15.92 -14.22
C SER A 627 0.30 14.48 -14.53
N VAL A 628 1.29 14.30 -15.41
CA VAL A 628 1.90 13.00 -15.71
C VAL A 628 2.31 12.36 -14.37
N PRO A 629 1.95 11.10 -14.05
CA PRO A 629 2.35 10.46 -12.80
C PRO A 629 3.88 10.52 -12.62
N VAL A 630 4.36 10.66 -11.38
CA VAL A 630 5.80 10.79 -11.05
C VAL A 630 6.69 9.70 -11.70
N LEU A 631 6.15 8.50 -11.93
CA LEU A 631 6.83 7.39 -12.62
C LEU A 631 7.09 7.65 -14.13
N ASP A 632 6.28 8.47 -14.79
CA ASP A 632 6.45 8.80 -16.21
C ASP A 632 7.48 9.90 -16.44
N ALA A 633 7.85 10.66 -15.41
CA ALA A 633 8.90 11.67 -15.50
C ALA A 633 10.29 11.05 -15.67
N GLU A 634 10.52 9.83 -15.17
CA GLU A 634 11.80 9.11 -15.30
C GLU A 634 12.10 8.69 -16.74
N LEU A 635 11.08 8.39 -17.55
CA LEU A 635 11.25 7.99 -18.97
C LEU A 635 11.80 9.12 -19.84
N PHE A 636 11.63 10.36 -19.41
CA PHE A 636 12.18 11.55 -20.09
C PHE A 636 13.58 11.93 -19.60
N ILE A 637 14.16 11.16 -18.68
CA ILE A 637 15.55 11.31 -18.25
C ILE A 637 16.40 10.34 -19.09
N PRO A 638 17.44 10.82 -19.79
CA PRO A 638 18.29 9.94 -20.58
C PRO A 638 19.04 8.93 -19.68
N PRO A 639 19.19 7.66 -20.11
CA PRO A 639 20.01 6.70 -19.39
C PRO A 639 21.45 7.18 -19.27
N LYS A 640 22.06 6.94 -18.10
CA LYS A 640 23.46 7.28 -17.85
C LYS A 640 24.37 6.19 -18.41
N ILE A 641 25.13 6.52 -19.45
CA ILE A 641 26.23 5.69 -19.95
C ILE A 641 27.50 6.10 -19.19
N ASN A 642 28.08 5.18 -18.41
CA ASN A 642 29.26 5.47 -17.60
C ASN A 642 30.52 5.36 -18.44
N GLN A 643 31.06 6.50 -18.87
CA GLN A 643 32.32 6.56 -19.64
C GLN A 643 33.55 6.18 -18.80
N LYS A 644 33.46 6.17 -17.46
CA LYS A 644 34.62 5.92 -16.58
C LYS A 644 34.94 4.43 -16.41
N THR A 645 33.99 3.54 -16.72
CA THR A 645 34.22 2.09 -16.61
C THR A 645 35.11 1.64 -17.77
N GLN A 646 36.38 1.37 -17.48
CA GLN A 646 37.32 0.82 -18.46
C GLN A 646 36.98 -0.64 -18.75
N TRP A 647 36.39 -0.90 -19.91
CA TRP A 647 36.08 -2.25 -20.38
C TRP A 647 36.94 -2.67 -21.59
N LYS A 648 37.51 -1.71 -22.31
CA LYS A 648 38.42 -1.98 -23.44
C LYS A 648 39.73 -2.58 -22.95
N LEU A 649 40.31 -3.42 -23.78
CA LEU A 649 41.64 -3.97 -23.59
C LEU A 649 42.60 -3.30 -24.57
N ASN A 650 43.46 -2.41 -24.07
CA ASN A 650 44.46 -1.70 -24.90
C ASN A 650 45.42 -2.64 -25.66
N LEU A 651 45.55 -3.89 -25.21
CA LEU A 651 46.37 -4.91 -25.87
C LEU A 651 45.78 -5.39 -27.21
N LEU A 652 44.52 -5.09 -27.47
CA LEU A 652 43.81 -5.43 -28.71
C LEU A 652 43.64 -4.21 -29.63
N GLU A 653 44.20 -3.05 -29.29
CA GLU A 653 44.14 -1.84 -30.16
C GLU A 653 45.07 -1.93 -31.38
#